data_AF-A0A2E5J062-F1
#
_entry.id   AF-A0A2E5J062-F1
#
_cell.length_a   1.000
_cell.length_b   1.000
_cell.length_c   1.000
_cell.angle_alpha   90.00
_cell.angle_beta   90.00
_cell.angle_gamma   90.00
#
_symmetry.space_group_name_H-M   'P 1'
#
loop_
_entity.id
_entity.type
_entity.pdbx_description
1 polymer ?
#
loop_
_entity_poly.entity_id
_entity_poly.type
_entity_poly.pdbx_seq_one_letter_code
_entity_poly.pdbx_strand_id
1 'polypeptide(L)'
;MQEQNIPQPQERNLAELLSLKETQLEQLTLRIETLNQASGLFGFFKRLFNAPEKLAQQAEALEKKCNTIQERIKALSETKTEEAPIDTSLKESEDFLESIDPINFEDNLVRDYMKHLFQKDVSVICQDEFINISKEAYGTDWLAREIIQNFVDANKQNPGTLDGVVFTEEIIDEDTNMTRFTITGNWVFERPTALASFASKKEGGHKSAGGNGIGLKQTVLRYLRDYNVPRFDVLGENWSVNYLIAKADEINTEMDGSNYQQIESDWLVAELKKSENSGNCSYIIETDNPKIISSLQRAQELGVSKENEFLENPDFSNEYGAIKWLTPPQEGEDLPESRLFINGQVMNFKEKGESGINYWKGPELMTIQLNNINYDMSIDRPPTEPYMLSNYSETLIKSMTTDELIAQLRHSEQIWTSLPDKEGKFSPNKKGCFVIIENIVKKIQRSSDSEYKNSDFSTLFPGKYLCLDRQLSPEKITKLKEEGYILCPSYFGNIGMEKASSKISHTEKARTNFGNKYSATRATEKAAKEHGMLVQHTEIACNDGADFLEKVQENLREFTEEIQVDPRKENTFTLNLNTEIPKKMLSKPFLGKKDEEILLQQLRDIAHTGLSKNFFSEVYTLLNKQLTTFSSETSIDEEVQLIIKNNECPDEGSYIAFTLTDPSVSKQLRQSIHKEDRPEEIPGKKTEKVQVVPKEEVKKEVTEEEPLPKEEKPTNTYTEEELRGIIEKGKRGEPLSEEEKRVSKDIANLQDKVQSKAELSDEEKKLREKLAQIPVFQPTEVVGQIGGEVTVIKRELTEDDQRQTQELARSLPGIVQVVEELNKLVQEAEGAAESPTQNPVNIYLKNRGNLSYGQAAERAGYVTGASIATIIVENNQAQIPSLKIEGSKSAAEEQMNQVNDVLKEIINRTAPKEDHVDEFKLVTEPTEKELKKLHNLREYVHLVTGVAIPNELFIYEGTGSKGINIGQKAIGLHRELFALTDKKELLGTFLHEIVHNDVMSHDNRFIHGLQGINAAVISQTKEIAKKLFSETSLSPKEKRIMEIENDWEG
;
A
#
# COMPACT_ATOMS: atom_id res chain seq x y z
N MET A 1 63.50 -28.49 31.12
CA MET A 1 64.08 -28.04 29.84
C MET A 1 63.21 -28.60 28.73
N GLN A 2 62.32 -27.79 28.17
CA GLN A 2 61.63 -28.05 26.90
C GLN A 2 61.56 -26.71 26.18
N GLU A 3 62.25 -26.62 25.04
CA GLU A 3 62.32 -25.45 24.17
C GLU A 3 61.05 -25.29 23.35
N GLN A 4 60.63 -24.04 23.19
CA GLN A 4 59.50 -23.59 22.39
C GLN A 4 59.86 -23.60 20.89
N ASN A 5 59.02 -24.20 20.06
CA ASN A 5 59.02 -24.02 18.61
C ASN A 5 58.03 -22.90 18.26
N ILE A 6 58.56 -21.74 17.86
CA ILE A 6 57.79 -20.64 17.24
C ILE A 6 57.99 -20.76 15.72
N PRO A 7 56.94 -20.83 14.89
CA PRO A 7 57.09 -20.85 13.43
C PRO A 7 57.56 -19.48 12.93
N GLN A 8 58.52 -19.47 12.00
CA GLN A 8 59.12 -18.24 11.48
C GLN A 8 58.18 -17.46 10.55
N PRO A 9 58.30 -16.11 10.49
CA PRO A 9 57.36 -15.23 9.77
C PRO A 9 57.49 -15.23 8.23
N GLN A 10 58.45 -15.96 7.66
CA GLN A 10 58.77 -15.86 6.22
C GLN A 10 57.84 -16.70 5.31
N GLU A 11 57.24 -17.79 5.80
CA GLU A 11 56.42 -18.67 4.96
C GLU A 11 54.98 -18.18 4.73
N ARG A 12 54.41 -17.39 5.68
CA ARG A 12 53.07 -16.80 5.51
C ARG A 12 53.03 -15.71 4.44
N ASN A 13 54.12 -14.95 4.30
CA ASN A 13 54.20 -13.84 3.35
C ASN A 13 54.31 -14.34 1.90
N LEU A 14 54.98 -15.48 1.68
CA LEU A 14 55.18 -16.04 0.33
C LEU A 14 53.87 -16.61 -0.25
N ALA A 15 53.04 -17.25 0.57
CA ALA A 15 51.77 -17.82 0.11
C ALA A 15 50.73 -16.74 -0.26
N GLU A 16 50.65 -15.66 0.52
CA GLU A 16 49.79 -14.51 0.19
C GLU A 16 50.30 -13.77 -1.06
N LEU A 17 51.62 -13.64 -1.21
CA LEU A 17 52.21 -13.01 -2.39
C LEU A 17 51.99 -13.86 -3.65
N LEU A 18 52.15 -15.18 -3.57
CA LEU A 18 51.87 -16.10 -4.68
C LEU A 18 50.39 -16.10 -5.06
N SER A 19 49.48 -16.07 -4.09
CA SER A 19 48.03 -15.95 -4.35
C SER A 19 47.68 -14.62 -5.03
N LEU A 20 48.27 -13.51 -4.60
CA LEU A 20 48.07 -12.21 -5.25
C LEU A 20 48.60 -12.21 -6.69
N LYS A 21 49.74 -12.87 -6.93
CA LYS A 21 50.35 -13.00 -8.27
C LYS A 21 49.54 -13.91 -9.18
N GLU A 22 48.97 -14.99 -8.66
CA GLU A 22 48.03 -15.86 -9.40
C GLU A 22 46.77 -15.08 -9.81
N THR A 23 46.19 -14.28 -8.91
CA THR A 23 45.04 -13.42 -9.24
C THR A 23 45.37 -12.37 -10.30
N GLN A 24 46.55 -11.72 -10.21
CA GLN A 24 47.02 -10.78 -11.24
C GLN A 24 47.21 -11.48 -12.60
N LEU A 25 47.74 -12.69 -12.60
CA LEU A 25 47.96 -13.49 -13.81
C LEU A 25 46.63 -13.93 -14.45
N GLU A 26 45.64 -14.32 -13.65
CA GLU A 26 44.28 -14.66 -14.12
C GLU A 26 43.58 -13.45 -14.73
N GLN A 27 43.65 -12.28 -14.09
CA GLN A 27 43.08 -11.04 -14.63
C GLN A 27 43.74 -10.65 -15.96
N LEU A 28 45.06 -10.80 -16.07
CA LEU A 28 45.80 -10.49 -17.30
C LEU A 28 45.48 -11.49 -18.41
N THR A 29 45.32 -12.78 -18.07
CA THR A 29 44.93 -13.84 -19.01
C THR A 29 43.52 -13.62 -19.55
N LEU A 30 42.56 -13.30 -18.68
CA LEU A 30 41.18 -12.97 -19.08
C LEU A 30 41.15 -11.77 -20.04
N ARG A 31 41.94 -10.73 -19.76
CA ARG A 31 42.01 -9.53 -20.61
C ARG A 31 42.67 -9.80 -21.96
N ILE A 32 43.67 -10.69 -22.01
CA ILE A 32 44.26 -11.17 -23.27
C ILE A 32 43.27 -12.04 -24.04
N GLU A 33 42.45 -12.87 -23.38
CA GLU A 33 41.39 -13.64 -24.03
C GLU A 33 40.32 -12.72 -24.65
N THR A 34 39.92 -11.65 -23.96
CA THR A 34 39.03 -10.62 -24.53
C THR A 34 39.66 -9.94 -25.74
N LEU A 35 40.95 -9.58 -25.69
CA LEU A 35 41.67 -9.01 -26.84
C LEU A 35 41.83 -10.01 -28.00
N ASN A 36 41.96 -11.31 -27.71
CA ASN A 36 42.00 -12.36 -28.72
C ASN A 36 40.62 -12.60 -29.36
N GLN A 37 39.52 -12.45 -28.61
CA GLN A 37 38.17 -12.44 -29.16
C GLN A 37 37.94 -11.22 -30.08
N ALA A 38 38.40 -10.03 -29.66
CA ALA A 38 38.40 -8.82 -30.50
C ALA A 38 39.33 -8.96 -31.73
N SER A 39 40.45 -9.67 -31.60
CA SER A 39 41.33 -10.06 -32.73
C SER A 39 40.65 -11.05 -33.68
N GLY A 40 39.77 -11.91 -33.18
CA GLY A 40 38.88 -12.77 -33.98
C GLY A 40 37.91 -11.96 -34.85
N LEU A 41 37.30 -10.91 -34.29
CA LEU A 41 36.57 -9.87 -35.03
C LEU A 41 37.49 -9.19 -36.06
N PHE A 42 38.74 -8.91 -35.72
CA PHE A 42 39.70 -8.30 -36.64
C PHE A 42 40.10 -9.21 -37.82
N GLY A 43 40.27 -10.51 -37.57
CA GLY A 43 40.47 -11.53 -38.60
C GLY A 43 39.26 -11.68 -39.53
N PHE A 44 38.07 -11.27 -39.06
CA PHE A 44 36.85 -11.11 -39.83
C PHE A 44 36.88 -9.84 -40.70
N PHE A 45 37.21 -8.66 -40.15
CA PHE A 45 37.34 -7.43 -40.95
C PHE A 45 38.49 -7.45 -41.96
N LYS A 46 39.63 -8.08 -41.63
CA LYS A 46 40.78 -8.28 -42.54
C LYS A 46 40.39 -9.13 -43.77
N ARG A 47 39.48 -10.10 -43.60
CA ARG A 47 38.99 -10.97 -44.67
C ARG A 47 37.89 -10.33 -45.52
N LEU A 48 37.01 -9.54 -44.93
CA LEU A 48 35.96 -8.84 -45.68
C LEU A 48 36.47 -7.61 -46.47
N PHE A 49 37.44 -6.83 -45.94
CA PHE A 49 37.63 -5.45 -46.42
C PHE A 49 38.97 -5.11 -47.09
N ASN A 50 39.90 -6.05 -47.31
CA ASN A 50 41.28 -5.69 -47.75
C ASN A 50 41.82 -4.52 -46.92
N ALA A 51 41.65 -4.60 -45.58
CA ALA A 51 41.84 -3.48 -44.67
C ALA A 51 43.17 -2.74 -44.94
N PRO A 52 43.22 -1.41 -44.76
CA PRO A 52 44.43 -0.62 -44.99
C PRO A 52 45.63 -1.30 -44.35
N GLU A 53 46.71 -1.49 -45.10
CA GLU A 53 47.90 -2.27 -44.71
C GLU A 53 48.40 -1.96 -43.28
N LYS A 54 48.19 -0.71 -42.85
CA LYS A 54 48.51 -0.20 -41.52
C LYS A 54 47.70 -0.84 -40.37
N LEU A 55 46.40 -1.09 -40.57
CA LEU A 55 45.51 -1.76 -39.61
C LEU A 55 45.85 -3.26 -39.52
N ALA A 56 46.11 -3.89 -40.65
CA ALA A 56 46.56 -5.29 -40.70
C ALA A 56 47.90 -5.49 -39.97
N GLN A 57 48.85 -4.55 -40.12
CA GLN A 57 50.13 -4.57 -39.42
C GLN A 57 49.97 -4.33 -37.90
N GLN A 58 49.03 -3.47 -37.48
CA GLN A 58 48.76 -3.22 -36.07
C GLN A 58 48.16 -4.44 -35.37
N ALA A 59 47.21 -5.14 -36.01
CA ALA A 59 46.64 -6.35 -35.45
C ALA A 59 47.61 -7.53 -35.43
N GLU A 60 48.43 -7.71 -36.48
CA GLU A 60 49.45 -8.75 -36.50
C GLU A 60 50.54 -8.49 -35.43
N ALA A 61 50.89 -7.21 -35.21
CA ALA A 61 51.78 -6.82 -34.13
C ALA A 61 51.16 -7.06 -32.75
N LEU A 62 49.86 -6.85 -32.59
CA LEU A 62 49.12 -7.10 -31.35
C LEU A 62 49.03 -8.61 -31.05
N GLU A 63 48.60 -9.40 -32.02
CA GLU A 63 48.50 -10.87 -31.92
C GLU A 63 49.86 -11.50 -31.58
N LYS A 64 50.93 -11.09 -32.27
CA LYS A 64 52.29 -11.58 -31.99
C LYS A 64 52.75 -11.23 -30.59
N LYS A 65 52.39 -10.05 -30.08
CA LYS A 65 52.72 -9.63 -28.71
C LYS A 65 51.88 -10.36 -27.66
N CYS A 66 50.58 -10.54 -27.88
CA CYS A 66 49.71 -11.34 -27.01
C CYS A 66 50.23 -12.78 -26.86
N ASN A 67 50.59 -13.41 -27.98
CA ASN A 67 51.19 -14.76 -27.98
C ASN A 67 52.53 -14.79 -27.23
N THR A 68 53.37 -13.76 -27.39
CA THR A 68 54.65 -13.65 -26.66
C THR A 68 54.42 -13.48 -25.15
N ILE A 69 53.40 -12.73 -24.74
CA ILE A 69 53.04 -12.54 -23.33
C ILE A 69 52.49 -13.86 -22.75
N GLN A 70 51.62 -14.56 -23.48
CA GLN A 70 51.10 -15.87 -23.05
C GLN A 70 52.20 -16.92 -22.89
N GLU A 71 53.16 -16.99 -23.82
CA GLU A 71 54.31 -17.90 -23.70
C GLU A 71 55.19 -17.56 -22.49
N ARG A 72 55.39 -16.26 -22.21
CA ARG A 72 56.13 -15.80 -21.03
C ARG A 72 55.40 -16.12 -19.73
N ILE A 73 54.09 -15.87 -19.67
CA ILE A 73 53.21 -16.19 -18.53
C ILE A 73 53.29 -17.69 -18.23
N LYS A 74 53.18 -18.53 -19.27
CA LYS A 74 53.30 -19.98 -19.14
C LYS A 74 54.68 -20.40 -18.61
N ALA A 75 55.76 -19.84 -19.15
CA ALA A 75 57.11 -20.12 -18.68
C ALA A 75 57.35 -19.70 -17.21
N LEU A 76 56.75 -18.57 -16.78
CA LEU A 76 56.81 -18.09 -15.40
C LEU A 76 56.01 -18.99 -14.44
N SER A 77 54.84 -19.50 -14.86
CA SER A 77 54.06 -20.45 -14.06
C SER A 77 54.78 -21.78 -13.80
N GLU A 78 55.71 -22.13 -14.69
CA GLU A 78 56.50 -23.37 -14.62
C GLU A 78 57.81 -23.21 -13.81
N THR A 79 58.27 -21.98 -13.53
CA THR A 79 59.54 -21.70 -12.83
C THR A 79 59.32 -21.19 -11.39
N LYS A 80 59.36 -22.09 -10.41
CA LYS A 80 59.04 -21.81 -8.99
C LYS A 80 60.11 -21.08 -8.16
N THR A 81 61.18 -20.52 -8.72
CA THR A 81 62.39 -20.22 -7.91
C THR A 81 63.03 -18.82 -7.98
N GLU A 82 62.56 -17.83 -8.75
CA GLU A 82 63.12 -16.46 -8.66
C GLU A 82 62.06 -15.34 -8.83
N GLU A 83 61.96 -14.43 -7.85
CA GLU A 83 60.91 -13.41 -7.71
C GLU A 83 61.11 -12.14 -8.59
N ALA A 84 62.36 -11.73 -8.86
CA ALA A 84 62.65 -10.44 -9.52
C ALA A 84 62.27 -10.32 -11.03
N PRO A 85 62.33 -11.38 -11.87
CA PRO A 85 61.96 -11.29 -13.29
C PRO A 85 60.44 -11.17 -13.54
N ILE A 86 59.62 -11.58 -12.57
CA ILE A 86 58.15 -11.66 -12.67
C ILE A 86 57.53 -10.26 -12.62
N ASP A 87 57.95 -9.40 -11.69
CA ASP A 87 57.38 -8.06 -11.50
C ASP A 87 57.63 -7.11 -12.66
N THR A 88 58.81 -7.20 -13.28
CA THR A 88 59.15 -6.36 -14.44
C THR A 88 58.32 -6.77 -15.66
N SER A 89 58.12 -8.08 -15.86
CA SER A 89 57.37 -8.62 -17.00
C SER A 89 55.86 -8.40 -16.86
N LEU A 90 55.31 -8.47 -15.64
CA LEU A 90 53.91 -8.13 -15.35
C LEU A 90 53.65 -6.65 -15.63
N LYS A 91 54.50 -5.76 -15.14
CA LYS A 91 54.36 -4.32 -15.32
C LYS A 91 54.46 -3.88 -16.79
N GLU A 92 55.41 -4.42 -17.55
CA GLU A 92 55.51 -4.16 -19.00
C GLU A 92 54.25 -4.61 -19.77
N SER A 93 53.60 -5.67 -19.29
CA SER A 93 52.36 -6.19 -19.88
C SER A 93 51.14 -5.33 -19.49
N GLU A 94 51.07 -4.88 -18.24
CA GLU A 94 50.06 -3.94 -17.75
C GLU A 94 50.14 -2.58 -18.47
N ASP A 95 51.34 -1.96 -18.52
CA ASP A 95 51.57 -0.67 -19.19
C ASP A 95 51.19 -0.73 -20.70
N PHE A 96 51.38 -1.87 -21.34
CA PHE A 96 50.98 -2.08 -22.74
C PHE A 96 49.46 -2.27 -22.89
N LEU A 97 48.83 -3.05 -22.00
CA LEU A 97 47.37 -3.23 -22.00
C LEU A 97 46.64 -1.93 -21.67
N GLU A 98 47.21 -1.07 -20.83
CA GLU A 98 46.70 0.29 -20.57
C GLU A 98 46.86 1.22 -21.78
N SER A 99 47.83 0.97 -22.66
CA SER A 99 48.01 1.74 -23.90
C SER A 99 47.02 1.39 -25.02
N ILE A 100 46.32 0.27 -24.90
CA ILE A 100 45.27 -0.18 -25.83
C ILE A 100 43.93 0.11 -25.18
N ASP A 101 43.27 1.17 -25.61
CA ASP A 101 41.89 1.45 -25.19
C ASP A 101 40.92 0.58 -26.01
N PRO A 102 40.40 -0.54 -25.45
CA PRO A 102 39.65 -1.53 -26.23
C PRO A 102 38.32 -0.97 -26.73
N ILE A 103 37.74 -0.04 -25.97
CA ILE A 103 36.46 0.62 -26.28
C ILE A 103 36.62 1.50 -27.52
N ASN A 104 37.71 2.27 -27.60
CA ASN A 104 38.01 3.07 -28.79
C ASN A 104 38.37 2.21 -30.01
N PHE A 105 38.80 0.96 -29.83
CA PHE A 105 39.18 0.08 -30.93
C PHE A 105 37.97 -0.54 -31.64
N GLU A 106 36.97 -1.03 -30.90
CA GLU A 106 35.73 -1.58 -31.48
C GLU A 106 34.87 -0.50 -32.15
N ASP A 107 34.75 0.69 -31.53
CA ASP A 107 34.01 1.82 -32.10
C ASP A 107 34.58 2.28 -33.44
N ASN A 108 35.90 2.31 -33.59
CA ASN A 108 36.56 2.68 -34.84
C ASN A 108 36.33 1.64 -35.94
N LEU A 109 36.28 0.37 -35.59
CA LEU A 109 36.06 -0.75 -36.51
C LEU A 109 34.62 -0.76 -37.05
N VAL A 110 33.64 -0.56 -36.17
CA VAL A 110 32.22 -0.41 -36.54
C VAL A 110 32.00 0.86 -37.38
N ARG A 111 32.66 1.97 -37.02
CA ARG A 111 32.65 3.21 -37.82
C ARG A 111 33.22 2.99 -39.22
N ASP A 112 34.36 2.34 -39.35
CA ASP A 112 34.99 2.07 -40.65
C ASP A 112 34.12 1.14 -41.52
N TYR A 113 33.45 0.16 -40.91
CA TYR A 113 32.47 -0.69 -41.60
C TYR A 113 31.27 0.10 -42.11
N MET A 114 30.63 0.89 -41.24
CA MET A 114 29.47 1.69 -41.65
C MET A 114 29.85 2.74 -42.69
N LYS A 115 31.10 3.24 -42.63
CA LYS A 115 31.64 4.11 -43.67
C LYS A 115 31.78 3.43 -45.02
N HIS A 116 32.09 2.14 -45.03
CA HIS A 116 32.07 1.34 -46.25
C HIS A 116 30.64 1.18 -46.77
N LEU A 117 29.72 0.72 -45.92
CA LEU A 117 28.32 0.43 -46.25
C LEU A 117 27.61 1.66 -46.84
N PHE A 118 27.73 2.81 -46.16
CA PHE A 118 27.05 4.05 -46.57
C PHE A 118 27.87 4.95 -47.50
N GLN A 119 29.15 4.61 -47.75
CA GLN A 119 30.11 5.47 -48.45
C GLN A 119 30.24 6.88 -47.82
N LYS A 120 30.02 6.99 -46.51
CA LYS A 120 29.90 8.24 -45.74
C LYS A 120 30.49 8.09 -44.35
N ASP A 121 31.02 9.15 -43.76
CA ASP A 121 31.53 9.08 -42.38
C ASP A 121 30.35 9.09 -41.38
N VAL A 122 29.91 7.89 -40.98
CA VAL A 122 28.74 7.68 -40.13
C VAL A 122 29.13 7.01 -38.82
N SER A 123 28.43 7.35 -37.73
CA SER A 123 28.59 6.72 -36.42
C SER A 123 27.32 5.96 -36.04
N VAL A 124 27.46 4.77 -35.45
CA VAL A 124 26.33 3.98 -34.93
C VAL A 124 25.88 4.58 -33.60
N ILE A 125 24.57 4.75 -33.45
CA ILE A 125 23.98 5.44 -32.30
C ILE A 125 23.22 4.49 -31.38
N CYS A 126 22.65 3.40 -31.90
CA CYS A 126 21.84 2.46 -31.11
C CYS A 126 21.95 1.04 -31.68
N GLN A 127 22.15 0.05 -30.80
CA GLN A 127 22.19 -1.39 -31.07
C GLN A 127 21.11 -2.12 -30.24
N ASP A 128 20.82 -3.37 -30.60
CA ASP A 128 19.59 -4.17 -30.41
C ASP A 128 18.81 -4.07 -29.07
N GLU A 129 19.43 -3.73 -27.94
CA GLU A 129 18.76 -3.72 -26.61
C GLU A 129 17.71 -2.61 -26.43
N PHE A 130 17.80 -1.50 -27.19
CA PHE A 130 16.89 -0.35 -27.05
C PHE A 130 15.66 -0.38 -27.99
N ILE A 131 15.61 -1.38 -28.88
CA ILE A 131 14.93 -1.28 -30.19
C ILE A 131 13.62 -2.12 -30.26
N ASN A 132 13.41 -3.03 -29.30
CA ASN A 132 12.37 -4.07 -29.35
C ASN A 132 11.02 -3.72 -28.72
N ILE A 133 10.83 -2.51 -28.19
CA ILE A 133 9.51 -2.07 -27.70
C ILE A 133 8.57 -1.84 -28.89
N SER A 134 7.32 -2.28 -28.81
CA SER A 134 6.40 -2.23 -29.96
C SER A 134 5.98 -0.81 -30.36
N LYS A 135 5.59 -0.62 -31.63
CA LYS A 135 5.09 0.67 -32.16
C LYS A 135 3.83 1.17 -31.42
N GLU A 136 3.08 0.27 -30.80
CA GLU A 136 1.87 0.61 -30.03
C GLU A 136 2.19 1.33 -28.71
N ALA A 137 3.43 1.23 -28.22
CA ALA A 137 3.86 1.92 -27.00
C ALA A 137 4.10 3.43 -27.22
N TYR A 138 4.50 3.84 -28.44
CA TYR A 138 4.91 5.21 -28.74
C TYR A 138 4.12 5.81 -29.92
N GLY A 139 3.03 6.51 -29.62
CA GLY A 139 2.22 7.21 -30.63
C GLY A 139 2.91 8.45 -31.22
N THR A 140 2.40 8.96 -32.34
CA THR A 140 3.00 10.12 -33.05
C THR A 140 3.08 11.39 -32.19
N ASP A 141 2.08 11.64 -31.34
CA ASP A 141 2.06 12.77 -30.40
C ASP A 141 3.08 12.63 -29.27
N TRP A 142 3.41 11.40 -28.86
CA TRP A 142 4.50 11.17 -27.92
C TRP A 142 5.85 11.51 -28.55
N LEU A 143 6.04 11.09 -29.81
CA LEU A 143 7.26 11.37 -30.57
C LEU A 143 7.41 12.86 -30.86
N ALA A 144 6.32 13.55 -31.22
CA ALA A 144 6.32 15.00 -31.37
C ALA A 144 6.69 15.71 -30.05
N ARG A 145 6.15 15.28 -28.91
CA ARG A 145 6.51 15.84 -27.59
C ARG A 145 8.01 15.73 -27.31
N GLU A 146 8.65 14.60 -27.62
CA GLU A 146 10.10 14.42 -27.42
C GLU A 146 10.96 15.38 -28.24
N ILE A 147 10.52 15.73 -29.46
CA ILE A 147 11.16 16.77 -30.26
C ILE A 147 11.12 18.10 -29.51
N ILE A 148 9.93 18.48 -29.06
CA ILE A 148 9.64 19.77 -28.44
C ILE A 148 10.32 19.92 -27.08
N GLN A 149 10.42 18.83 -26.32
CA GLN A 149 11.13 18.80 -25.05
C GLN A 149 12.57 19.33 -25.17
N ASN A 150 13.30 18.95 -26.21
CA ASN A 150 14.68 19.40 -26.37
C ASN A 150 14.78 20.92 -26.49
N PHE A 151 13.75 21.55 -27.07
CA PHE A 151 13.67 23.01 -27.14
C PHE A 151 13.29 23.62 -25.78
N VAL A 152 12.31 23.05 -25.07
CA VAL A 152 11.95 23.47 -23.71
C VAL A 152 13.15 23.44 -22.74
N ASP A 153 13.92 22.35 -22.77
CA ASP A 153 15.05 22.11 -21.88
C ASP A 153 16.27 22.99 -22.21
N ALA A 154 16.43 23.36 -23.49
CA ALA A 154 17.52 24.19 -23.98
C ALA A 154 17.23 25.70 -23.98
N ASN A 155 15.96 26.10 -23.87
CA ASN A 155 15.55 27.50 -23.93
C ASN A 155 15.99 28.29 -22.69
N LYS A 156 17.21 28.82 -22.71
CA LYS A 156 17.76 29.62 -21.61
C LYS A 156 17.11 31.01 -21.47
N GLN A 157 16.53 31.54 -22.55
CA GLN A 157 15.90 32.86 -22.55
C GLN A 157 14.55 32.83 -21.85
N ASN A 158 13.77 31.77 -22.08
CA ASN A 158 12.48 31.53 -21.43
C ASN A 158 12.44 30.10 -20.86
N PRO A 159 13.14 29.82 -19.74
CA PRO A 159 13.28 28.48 -19.19
C PRO A 159 11.95 27.76 -18.99
N GLY A 160 11.86 26.51 -19.47
CA GLY A 160 10.65 25.71 -19.35
C GLY A 160 9.52 26.14 -20.29
N THR A 161 9.83 26.83 -21.39
CA THR A 161 8.84 27.22 -22.40
C THR A 161 9.40 27.10 -23.82
N LEU A 162 8.52 27.15 -24.82
CA LEU A 162 8.82 27.28 -26.24
C LEU A 162 8.80 28.73 -26.73
N ASP A 163 8.70 29.71 -25.83
CA ASP A 163 8.73 31.12 -26.24
C ASP A 163 10.06 31.44 -26.93
N GLY A 164 9.98 31.92 -28.17
CA GLY A 164 11.14 32.20 -29.01
C GLY A 164 11.56 31.04 -29.92
N VAL A 165 10.85 29.90 -29.88
CA VAL A 165 10.98 28.81 -30.85
C VAL A 165 10.07 29.10 -32.04
N VAL A 166 10.62 28.98 -33.25
CA VAL A 166 9.89 29.24 -34.50
C VAL A 166 9.56 27.91 -35.19
N PHE A 167 8.28 27.74 -35.52
CA PHE A 167 7.76 26.59 -36.26
C PHE A 167 7.40 27.04 -37.68
N THR A 168 7.95 26.36 -38.69
CA THR A 168 7.58 26.60 -40.09
C THR A 168 7.22 25.30 -40.78
N GLU A 169 6.17 25.36 -41.60
CA GLU A 169 5.68 24.26 -42.44
C GLU A 169 5.74 24.70 -43.90
N GLU A 170 6.31 23.86 -44.76
CA GLU A 170 6.42 24.09 -46.21
C GLU A 170 6.09 22.80 -46.96
N ILE A 171 5.15 22.85 -47.91
CA ILE A 171 4.93 21.74 -48.85
C ILE A 171 6.02 21.82 -49.92
N ILE A 172 6.91 20.83 -49.96
CA ILE A 172 8.07 20.81 -50.85
C ILE A 172 7.84 19.99 -52.13
N ASP A 173 6.81 19.15 -52.14
CA ASP A 173 6.32 18.44 -53.32
C ASP A 173 4.80 18.25 -53.22
N GLU A 174 4.05 18.91 -54.10
CA GLU A 174 2.57 18.87 -54.13
C GLU A 174 2.03 17.50 -54.59
N ASP A 175 2.78 16.76 -55.42
CA ASP A 175 2.31 15.49 -55.99
C ASP A 175 2.36 14.35 -54.96
N THR A 176 3.37 14.38 -54.08
CA THR A 176 3.54 13.41 -52.98
C THR A 176 3.01 13.93 -51.65
N ASN A 177 2.58 15.19 -51.59
CA ASN A 177 2.24 15.89 -50.34
C ASN A 177 3.39 15.88 -49.31
N MET A 178 4.64 15.88 -49.81
CA MET A 178 5.83 15.91 -48.97
C MET A 178 5.90 17.27 -48.28
N THR A 179 5.90 17.24 -46.96
CA THR A 179 5.89 18.44 -46.12
C THR A 179 7.18 18.52 -45.32
N ARG A 180 7.83 19.68 -45.32
CA ARG A 180 8.99 20.01 -44.50
C ARG A 180 8.56 20.81 -43.29
N PHE A 181 8.84 20.28 -42.11
CA PHE A 181 8.76 21.01 -40.85
C PHE A 181 10.16 21.48 -40.45
N THR A 182 10.29 22.75 -40.09
CA THR A 182 11.51 23.30 -39.49
C THR A 182 11.17 23.92 -38.13
N ILE A 183 11.83 23.43 -37.08
CA ILE A 183 11.67 23.92 -35.70
C ILE A 183 12.98 24.56 -35.28
N THR A 184 12.99 25.87 -35.01
CA THR A 184 14.21 26.64 -34.79
C THR A 184 14.22 27.35 -33.44
N GLY A 185 15.28 27.14 -32.67
CA GLY A 185 15.59 27.88 -31.44
C GLY A 185 16.74 28.87 -31.68
N ASN A 186 16.63 30.07 -31.11
CA ASN A 186 17.59 31.17 -31.28
C ASN A 186 18.84 31.06 -30.40
N TRP A 187 19.24 29.83 -30.07
CA TRP A 187 20.40 29.54 -29.23
C TRP A 187 21.35 28.56 -29.90
N VAL A 188 22.59 28.58 -29.44
CA VAL A 188 23.67 27.77 -29.96
C VAL A 188 23.66 26.37 -29.32
N PHE A 189 23.76 25.32 -30.15
CA PHE A 189 24.25 24.01 -29.73
C PHE A 189 25.71 23.83 -30.13
N GLU A 190 26.60 23.92 -29.14
CA GLU A 190 28.05 23.99 -29.38
C GLU A 190 28.68 22.62 -29.66
N ARG A 191 28.08 21.50 -29.23
CA ARG A 191 28.69 20.16 -29.31
C ARG A 191 27.75 19.10 -29.91
N PRO A 192 28.07 18.52 -31.09
CA PRO A 192 27.26 17.46 -31.70
C PRO A 192 27.50 16.06 -31.14
N THR A 193 28.52 15.86 -30.29
CA THR A 193 29.00 14.52 -29.91
C THR A 193 27.90 13.63 -29.30
N ALA A 194 26.99 14.20 -28.52
CA ALA A 194 25.87 13.46 -27.93
C ALA A 194 24.81 13.03 -28.97
N LEU A 195 24.69 13.72 -30.10
CA LEU A 195 23.76 13.38 -31.18
C LEU A 195 24.25 12.20 -32.04
N ALA A 196 25.57 12.05 -32.14
CA ALA A 196 26.25 11.08 -33.01
C ALA A 196 26.95 9.94 -32.24
N SER A 197 26.58 9.70 -30.98
CA SER A 197 27.09 8.60 -30.16
C SER A 197 26.00 8.05 -29.24
N PHE A 198 26.23 6.91 -28.57
CA PHE A 198 25.30 6.37 -27.57
C PHE A 198 25.23 7.22 -26.28
N ALA A 199 26.11 8.22 -26.11
CA ALA A 199 26.19 9.00 -24.88
C ALA A 199 24.90 9.77 -24.57
N SER A 200 24.50 9.73 -23.29
CA SER A 200 23.39 10.49 -22.70
C SER A 200 23.81 11.39 -21.52
N LYS A 201 25.11 11.44 -21.19
CA LYS A 201 25.63 12.15 -20.02
C LYS A 201 25.31 13.65 -20.10
N LYS A 202 24.61 14.16 -19.09
CA LYS A 202 24.38 15.59 -18.85
C LYS A 202 25.70 16.26 -18.42
N GLU A 203 26.09 17.37 -19.04
CA GLU A 203 27.30 18.10 -18.64
C GLU A 203 27.10 18.83 -17.29
N GLY A 204 28.10 18.70 -16.40
CA GLY A 204 28.41 19.61 -15.29
C GLY A 204 27.25 20.17 -14.46
N GLY A 205 26.66 19.39 -13.55
CA GLY A 205 25.74 19.89 -12.51
C GLY A 205 24.44 20.54 -13.00
N HIS A 206 24.24 20.67 -14.31
CA HIS A 206 23.01 21.16 -14.91
C HIS A 206 21.94 20.06 -14.86
N LYS A 207 20.74 20.41 -14.37
CA LYS A 207 19.62 19.47 -14.23
C LYS A 207 18.92 19.16 -15.57
N SER A 208 18.99 20.06 -16.54
CA SER A 208 18.46 19.84 -17.89
C SER A 208 19.52 19.19 -18.79
N ALA A 209 19.13 18.12 -19.48
CA ALA A 209 19.89 17.64 -20.61
C ALA A 209 19.72 18.70 -21.70
N GLY A 210 20.76 19.48 -22.00
CA GLY A 210 20.74 20.30 -23.20
C GLY A 210 20.58 19.41 -24.44
N GLY A 211 19.34 19.19 -24.87
CA GLY A 211 18.94 19.08 -26.27
C GLY A 211 19.03 17.75 -27.00
N ASN A 212 19.79 16.73 -26.56
CA ASN A 212 20.16 15.62 -27.46
C ASN A 212 20.10 14.24 -26.79
N GLY A 213 19.07 14.03 -25.96
CA GLY A 213 18.90 12.84 -25.12
C GLY A 213 18.46 11.58 -25.87
N ILE A 214 18.29 10.51 -25.10
CA ILE A 214 17.85 9.20 -25.58
C ILE A 214 16.47 9.26 -26.29
N GLY A 215 15.55 10.10 -25.80
CA GLY A 215 14.20 10.26 -26.36
C GLY A 215 14.18 10.85 -27.78
N LEU A 216 15.12 11.75 -28.11
CA LEU A 216 15.29 12.23 -29.49
C LEU A 216 15.72 11.10 -30.42
N LYS A 217 16.72 10.30 -30.01
CA LYS A 217 17.24 9.18 -30.81
C LYS A 217 16.16 8.12 -31.02
N GLN A 218 15.37 7.82 -29.99
CA GLN A 218 14.19 6.97 -30.12
C GLN A 218 13.19 7.56 -31.11
N THR A 219 12.90 8.87 -31.02
CA THR A 219 11.99 9.54 -31.94
C THR A 219 12.45 9.43 -33.38
N VAL A 220 13.72 9.73 -33.64
CA VAL A 220 14.31 9.63 -34.98
C VAL A 220 14.25 8.19 -35.49
N LEU A 221 14.68 7.21 -34.69
CA LEU A 221 14.62 5.80 -35.07
C LEU A 221 13.20 5.38 -35.47
N ARG A 222 12.20 5.75 -34.66
CA ARG A 222 10.79 5.42 -34.94
C ARG A 222 10.27 6.14 -36.18
N TYR A 223 10.59 7.42 -36.36
CA TYR A 223 10.20 8.18 -37.54
C TYR A 223 10.75 7.53 -38.81
N LEU A 224 12.05 7.25 -38.86
CA LEU A 224 12.67 6.65 -40.04
C LEU A 224 12.22 5.20 -40.26
N ARG A 225 12.17 4.37 -39.21
CA ARG A 225 11.91 2.92 -39.31
C ARG A 225 10.42 2.55 -39.37
N ASP A 226 9.60 3.12 -38.48
CA ASP A 226 8.22 2.70 -38.26
C ASP A 226 7.22 3.55 -39.07
N TYR A 227 7.58 4.81 -39.37
CA TYR A 227 6.72 5.76 -40.08
C TYR A 227 7.22 6.14 -41.49
N ASN A 228 8.36 5.60 -41.92
CA ASN A 228 9.01 5.87 -43.21
C ASN A 228 9.26 7.36 -43.48
N VAL A 229 9.58 8.13 -42.43
CA VAL A 229 10.00 9.54 -42.58
C VAL A 229 11.31 9.58 -43.38
N PRO A 230 11.36 10.23 -44.57
CA PRO A 230 12.55 10.18 -45.42
C PRO A 230 13.75 10.97 -44.88
N ARG A 231 13.50 12.01 -44.08
CA ARG A 231 14.57 12.91 -43.61
C ARG A 231 14.32 13.41 -42.21
N PHE A 232 15.36 13.31 -41.38
CA PHE A 232 15.46 13.97 -40.09
C PHE A 232 16.89 14.51 -39.91
N ASP A 233 17.02 15.83 -39.87
CA ASP A 233 18.30 16.51 -39.66
C ASP A 233 18.26 17.39 -38.41
N VAL A 234 19.39 17.47 -37.71
CA VAL A 234 19.63 18.44 -36.63
C VAL A 234 20.77 19.36 -37.04
N LEU A 235 20.53 20.66 -37.04
CA LEU A 235 21.51 21.69 -37.37
C LEU A 235 21.89 22.44 -36.11
N GLY A 236 23.20 22.57 -35.86
CA GLY A 236 23.76 23.41 -34.83
C GLY A 236 24.74 24.42 -35.41
N GLU A 237 25.56 25.04 -34.56
CA GLU A 237 26.52 26.05 -35.01
C GLU A 237 27.71 25.41 -35.73
N ASN A 238 27.84 25.68 -37.02
CA ASN A 238 28.89 25.14 -37.91
C ASN A 238 28.83 23.63 -38.14
N TRP A 239 27.76 22.94 -37.74
CA TRP A 239 27.59 21.50 -37.94
C TRP A 239 26.13 21.10 -38.21
N SER A 240 25.95 19.93 -38.82
CA SER A 240 24.65 19.27 -38.98
C SER A 240 24.79 17.76 -38.82
N VAL A 241 23.79 17.13 -38.22
CA VAL A 241 23.66 15.68 -38.11
C VAL A 241 22.50 15.23 -38.99
N ASN A 242 22.77 14.34 -39.93
CA ASN A 242 21.75 13.66 -40.73
C ASN A 242 21.62 12.22 -40.21
N TYR A 243 20.39 11.77 -39.94
CA TYR A 243 20.13 10.43 -39.45
C TYR A 243 19.69 9.48 -40.56
N LEU A 244 20.16 8.24 -40.50
CA LEU A 244 19.85 7.16 -41.45
C LEU A 244 19.57 5.87 -40.68
N ILE A 245 18.94 4.91 -41.37
CA ILE A 245 18.73 3.55 -40.87
C ILE A 245 19.63 2.59 -41.66
N ALA A 246 20.41 1.79 -40.96
CA ALA A 246 21.09 0.62 -41.51
C ALA A 246 20.18 -0.59 -41.30
N LYS A 247 19.68 -1.17 -42.39
CA LYS A 247 18.72 -2.28 -42.31
C LYS A 247 19.42 -3.56 -41.88
N ALA A 248 18.82 -4.32 -40.96
CA ALA A 248 19.38 -5.59 -40.50
C ALA A 248 19.64 -6.54 -41.68
N ASP A 249 18.71 -6.63 -42.62
CA ASP A 249 18.85 -7.47 -43.82
C ASP A 249 20.01 -7.03 -44.73
N GLU A 250 20.26 -5.72 -44.87
CA GLU A 250 21.38 -5.20 -45.66
C GLU A 250 22.71 -5.55 -45.01
N ILE A 251 22.82 -5.35 -43.70
CA ILE A 251 24.01 -5.70 -42.93
C ILE A 251 24.24 -7.22 -42.96
N ASN A 252 23.20 -8.02 -42.72
CA ASN A 252 23.27 -9.49 -42.72
C ASN A 252 23.61 -10.04 -44.11
N THR A 253 23.11 -9.44 -45.19
CA THR A 253 23.45 -9.84 -46.57
C THR A 253 24.92 -9.60 -46.87
N GLU A 254 25.50 -8.49 -46.39
CA GLU A 254 26.95 -8.26 -46.51
C GLU A 254 27.77 -9.20 -45.61
N MET A 255 27.20 -9.70 -44.52
CA MET A 255 27.83 -10.65 -43.59
C MET A 255 27.70 -12.12 -44.01
N ASP A 256 26.86 -12.43 -45.02
CA ASP A 256 26.53 -13.80 -45.41
C ASP A 256 27.77 -14.53 -45.99
N GLY A 257 28.25 -15.53 -45.25
CA GLY A 257 29.54 -16.19 -45.47
C GLY A 257 30.40 -16.38 -44.22
N SER A 258 29.93 -15.91 -43.06
CA SER A 258 30.66 -15.93 -41.80
C SER A 258 29.78 -16.52 -40.67
N ASN A 259 30.35 -17.37 -39.80
CA ASN A 259 29.62 -18.10 -38.72
C ASN A 259 29.13 -17.19 -37.56
N TYR A 260 28.78 -15.94 -37.83
CA TYR A 260 28.40 -14.97 -36.82
C TYR A 260 26.88 -14.94 -36.59
N GLN A 261 26.50 -14.50 -35.40
CA GLN A 261 25.11 -14.26 -35.05
C GLN A 261 24.55 -13.15 -35.96
N GLN A 262 23.41 -13.43 -36.60
CA GLN A 262 22.73 -12.44 -37.44
C GLN A 262 22.23 -11.29 -36.56
N ILE A 263 22.33 -10.07 -37.08
CA ILE A 263 21.77 -8.89 -36.44
C ILE A 263 20.26 -8.98 -36.54
N GLU A 264 19.57 -8.80 -35.41
CA GLU A 264 18.12 -9.01 -35.33
C GLU A 264 17.32 -7.73 -35.60
N SER A 265 17.95 -6.54 -35.52
CA SER A 265 17.24 -5.27 -35.63
C SER A 265 17.94 -4.19 -36.45
N ASP A 266 17.15 -3.28 -37.04
CA ASP A 266 17.64 -2.11 -37.77
C ASP A 266 18.42 -1.15 -36.85
N TRP A 267 19.56 -0.63 -37.31
CA TRP A 267 20.39 0.28 -36.52
C TRP A 267 20.21 1.75 -36.93
N LEU A 268 20.19 2.64 -35.94
CA LEU A 268 20.24 4.08 -36.17
C LEU A 268 21.69 4.54 -36.35
N VAL A 269 21.97 5.24 -37.44
CA VAL A 269 23.29 5.83 -37.73
C VAL A 269 23.19 7.34 -37.95
N ALA A 270 24.25 8.07 -37.64
CA ALA A 270 24.34 9.52 -37.82
C ALA A 270 25.54 9.91 -38.69
N GLU A 271 25.29 10.76 -39.67
CA GLU A 271 26.29 11.43 -40.50
C GLU A 271 26.51 12.86 -39.98
N LEU A 272 27.69 13.14 -39.42
CA LEU A 272 28.06 14.48 -38.95
C LEU A 272 28.75 15.27 -40.07
N LYS A 273 28.21 16.42 -40.43
CA LYS A 273 28.74 17.33 -41.46
C LYS A 273 29.05 18.71 -40.89
N LYS A 274 29.93 19.44 -41.58
CA LYS A 274 30.03 20.89 -41.42
C LYS A 274 28.81 21.55 -42.03
N SER A 275 28.31 22.59 -41.38
CA SER A 275 27.16 23.39 -41.83
C SER A 275 27.54 24.87 -41.88
N GLU A 276 26.86 25.66 -42.71
CA GLU A 276 26.96 27.12 -42.72
C GLU A 276 26.01 27.77 -41.69
N ASN A 277 25.20 26.97 -41.00
CA ASN A 277 24.29 27.44 -39.98
C ASN A 277 25.05 28.11 -38.82
N SER A 278 24.61 29.30 -38.42
CA SER A 278 25.25 30.10 -37.37
C SER A 278 24.22 30.60 -36.37
N GLY A 279 24.56 30.53 -35.09
CA GLY A 279 23.77 31.13 -34.00
C GLY A 279 22.46 30.43 -33.61
N ASN A 280 21.96 29.45 -34.39
CA ASN A 280 20.67 28.81 -34.18
C ASN A 280 20.75 27.28 -34.13
N CYS A 281 19.80 26.65 -33.45
CA CYS A 281 19.52 25.23 -33.55
C CYS A 281 18.26 25.00 -34.36
N SER A 282 18.29 24.10 -35.35
CA SER A 282 17.10 23.77 -36.15
C SER A 282 16.95 22.27 -36.34
N TYR A 283 15.73 21.75 -36.17
CA TYR A 283 15.37 20.39 -36.57
C TYR A 283 14.61 20.47 -37.88
N ILE A 284 15.02 19.68 -38.87
CA ILE A 284 14.37 19.60 -40.19
C ILE A 284 13.82 18.20 -40.37
N ILE A 285 12.51 18.11 -40.59
CA ILE A 285 11.80 16.84 -40.75
C ILE A 285 11.02 16.93 -42.05
N GLU A 286 11.26 16.00 -42.99
CA GLU A 286 10.48 15.90 -44.22
C GLU A 286 9.69 14.60 -44.20
N THR A 287 8.38 14.68 -44.45
CA THR A 287 7.50 13.52 -44.45
C THR A 287 6.24 13.76 -45.27
N ASP A 288 5.72 12.69 -45.87
CA ASP A 288 4.39 12.60 -46.48
C ASP A 288 3.40 11.83 -45.58
N ASN A 289 3.84 11.38 -44.39
CA ASN A 289 3.04 10.56 -43.51
C ASN A 289 1.98 11.43 -42.79
N PRO A 290 0.67 11.21 -43.04
CA PRO A 290 -0.38 12.09 -42.54
C PRO A 290 -0.47 12.13 -41.01
N LYS A 291 -0.09 11.04 -40.32
CA LYS A 291 -0.09 11.01 -38.85
C LYS A 291 1.04 11.84 -38.26
N ILE A 292 2.21 11.85 -38.91
CA ILE A 292 3.36 12.66 -38.48
C ILE A 292 3.09 14.13 -38.78
N ILE A 293 2.58 14.45 -39.97
CA ILE A 293 2.18 15.82 -40.36
C ILE A 293 1.21 16.39 -39.33
N SER A 294 0.11 15.68 -39.06
CA SER A 294 -0.91 16.14 -38.10
C SER A 294 -0.36 16.33 -36.68
N SER A 295 0.59 15.49 -36.26
CA SER A 295 1.19 15.60 -34.93
C SER A 295 2.21 16.75 -34.84
N LEU A 296 3.01 16.98 -35.88
CA LEU A 296 3.97 18.08 -35.95
C LEU A 296 3.28 19.45 -36.05
N GLN A 297 2.14 19.55 -36.75
CA GLN A 297 1.31 20.76 -36.78
C GLN A 297 0.82 21.18 -35.38
N ARG A 298 0.56 20.20 -34.51
CA ARG A 298 0.13 20.41 -33.12
C ARG A 298 1.29 20.47 -32.13
N ALA A 299 2.53 20.35 -32.57
CA ALA A 299 3.66 20.15 -31.65
C ALA A 299 3.86 21.32 -30.69
N GLN A 300 3.49 22.54 -31.11
CA GLN A 300 3.51 23.73 -30.26
C GLN A 300 2.52 23.65 -29.07
N GLU A 301 1.42 22.89 -29.20
CA GLU A 301 0.45 22.66 -28.12
C GLU A 301 0.98 21.71 -27.04
N LEU A 302 2.04 20.94 -27.35
CA LEU A 302 2.62 19.93 -26.45
C LEU A 302 3.61 20.51 -25.43
N GLY A 303 3.96 21.80 -25.58
CA GLY A 303 4.79 22.52 -24.61
C GLY A 303 4.19 23.86 -24.22
N VAL A 304 4.69 24.45 -23.13
CA VAL A 304 4.25 25.78 -22.68
C VAL A 304 4.73 26.83 -23.67
N SER A 305 3.82 27.62 -24.24
CA SER A 305 4.15 28.79 -25.05
C SER A 305 3.04 29.84 -24.95
N LYS A 306 3.36 31.10 -25.25
CA LYS A 306 2.36 32.19 -25.33
C LYS A 306 1.30 31.98 -26.41
N GLU A 307 1.62 31.20 -27.43
CA GLU A 307 0.74 30.88 -28.56
C GLU A 307 -0.05 29.58 -28.31
N ASN A 308 0.16 28.92 -27.17
CA ASN A 308 -0.57 27.71 -26.82
C ASN A 308 -1.98 28.07 -26.32
N GLU A 309 -3.01 27.75 -27.10
CA GLU A 309 -4.42 28.04 -26.81
C GLU A 309 -4.91 27.51 -25.44
N PHE A 310 -4.33 26.40 -24.97
CA PHE A 310 -4.67 25.82 -23.67
C PHE A 310 -4.22 26.71 -22.51
N LEU A 311 -3.22 27.57 -22.72
CA LEU A 311 -2.64 28.48 -21.73
C LEU A 311 -2.95 29.95 -22.00
N GLU A 312 -3.67 30.27 -23.07
CA GLU A 312 -4.14 31.64 -23.32
C GLU A 312 -5.09 32.11 -22.21
N ASN A 313 -4.88 33.34 -21.73
CA ASN A 313 -5.70 34.01 -20.72
C ASN A 313 -5.97 33.16 -19.47
N PRO A 314 -4.93 32.73 -18.73
CA PRO A 314 -5.15 31.94 -17.53
C PRO A 314 -5.82 32.80 -16.43
N ASP A 315 -6.69 32.18 -15.62
CA ASP A 315 -7.33 32.83 -14.47
C ASP A 315 -6.32 33.19 -13.37
N PHE A 316 -5.15 32.55 -13.38
CA PHE A 316 -4.02 32.86 -12.52
C PHE A 316 -2.70 32.53 -13.21
N SER A 317 -1.66 33.34 -13.01
CA SER A 317 -0.29 33.01 -13.42
C SER A 317 0.74 33.70 -12.54
N ASN A 318 1.78 32.97 -12.16
CA ASN A 318 2.99 33.49 -11.53
C ASN A 318 4.22 32.63 -11.88
N GLU A 319 5.35 32.87 -11.23
CA GLU A 319 6.60 32.12 -11.48
C GLU A 319 6.49 30.61 -11.22
N TYR A 320 5.55 30.18 -10.37
CA TYR A 320 5.36 28.77 -9.99
C TYR A 320 4.38 28.03 -10.90
N GLY A 321 3.62 28.74 -11.76
CA GLY A 321 2.66 28.10 -12.65
C GLY A 321 1.48 28.98 -13.05
N ALA A 322 0.49 28.36 -13.69
CA ALA A 322 -0.74 29.00 -14.13
C ALA A 322 -1.94 28.06 -13.99
N ILE A 323 -3.13 28.62 -13.77
CA ILE A 323 -4.40 27.89 -13.71
C ILE A 323 -5.38 28.52 -14.69
N LYS A 324 -6.05 27.69 -15.50
CA LYS A 324 -7.17 28.06 -16.36
C LYS A 324 -8.34 27.11 -16.08
N TRP A 325 -9.43 27.64 -15.55
CA TRP A 325 -10.66 26.90 -15.32
C TRP A 325 -11.46 26.85 -16.63
N LEU A 326 -12.00 25.67 -16.94
CA LEU A 326 -12.79 25.46 -18.14
C LEU A 326 -14.26 25.39 -17.77
N THR A 327 -15.10 26.02 -18.59
CA THR A 327 -16.55 26.01 -18.40
C THR A 327 -17.09 24.58 -18.50
N PRO A 328 -17.91 24.11 -17.53
CA PRO A 328 -18.59 22.83 -17.66
C PRO A 328 -19.42 22.76 -18.95
N PRO A 329 -19.43 21.61 -19.66
CA PRO A 329 -20.21 21.48 -20.89
C PRO A 329 -21.70 21.55 -20.59
N GLN A 330 -22.49 22.06 -21.54
CA GLN A 330 -23.94 21.95 -21.47
C GLN A 330 -24.40 20.51 -21.73
N GLU A 331 -25.66 20.20 -21.40
CA GLU A 331 -26.21 18.87 -21.64
C GLU A 331 -26.16 18.52 -23.14
N GLY A 332 -25.40 17.48 -23.48
CA GLY A 332 -25.19 17.04 -24.86
C GLY A 332 -23.93 17.60 -25.53
N GLU A 333 -23.16 18.46 -24.86
CA GLU A 333 -21.84 18.93 -25.32
C GLU A 333 -20.72 18.03 -24.80
N ASP A 334 -19.64 17.92 -25.58
CA ASP A 334 -18.43 17.22 -25.17
C ASP A 334 -17.68 17.99 -24.08
N LEU A 335 -16.99 17.26 -23.20
CA LEU A 335 -16.12 17.87 -22.19
C LEU A 335 -15.05 18.73 -22.87
N PRO A 336 -14.82 19.97 -22.38
CA PRO A 336 -13.76 20.81 -22.93
C PRO A 336 -12.41 20.15 -22.71
N GLU A 337 -11.53 20.33 -23.68
CA GLU A 337 -10.22 19.73 -23.67
C GLU A 337 -9.30 20.42 -22.64
N SER A 338 -8.61 19.62 -21.84
CA SER A 338 -7.77 20.07 -20.72
C SER A 338 -6.35 19.54 -20.86
N ARG A 339 -5.38 20.27 -20.29
CA ARG A 339 -3.96 19.91 -20.31
C ARG A 339 -3.31 20.07 -18.95
N LEU A 340 -2.33 19.22 -18.67
CA LEU A 340 -1.42 19.36 -17.53
C LEU A 340 -0.02 19.60 -18.07
N PHE A 341 0.57 20.75 -17.73
CA PHE A 341 1.96 21.05 -18.04
C PHE A 341 2.80 21.00 -16.77
N ILE A 342 3.90 20.23 -16.79
CA ILE A 342 4.89 20.19 -15.72
C ILE A 342 6.25 20.56 -16.30
N ASN A 343 6.88 21.60 -15.77
CA ASN A 343 8.17 22.14 -16.21
C ASN A 343 8.24 22.36 -17.73
N GLY A 344 7.17 22.91 -18.30
CA GLY A 344 7.10 23.22 -19.73
C GLY A 344 6.58 22.12 -20.64
N GLN A 345 6.30 20.93 -20.11
CA GLN A 345 5.99 19.75 -20.89
C GLN A 345 4.58 19.23 -20.59
N VAL A 346 3.83 18.85 -21.62
CA VAL A 346 2.51 18.25 -21.43
C VAL A 346 2.62 16.83 -20.83
N MET A 347 1.75 16.54 -19.86
CA MET A 347 1.69 15.29 -19.11
C MET A 347 0.27 14.70 -19.15
N ASN A 348 0.19 13.38 -19.04
CA ASN A 348 -1.08 12.68 -18.83
C ASN A 348 -1.56 12.86 -17.39
N PHE A 349 -2.86 12.94 -17.19
CA PHE A 349 -3.51 12.85 -15.89
C PHE A 349 -4.32 11.55 -15.81
N LYS A 350 -4.06 10.72 -14.79
CA LYS A 350 -4.62 9.37 -14.54
C LYS A 350 -4.38 8.31 -15.62
N GLU A 351 -4.73 8.60 -16.87
CA GLU A 351 -4.63 7.66 -17.98
C GLU A 351 -4.24 8.39 -19.26
N LYS A 352 -3.60 7.66 -20.18
CA LYS A 352 -3.37 8.15 -21.55
C LYS A 352 -4.68 8.17 -22.32
N GLY A 353 -4.84 9.12 -23.23
CA GLY A 353 -5.97 9.09 -24.15
C GLY A 353 -5.91 7.92 -25.14
N GLU A 354 -7.07 7.59 -25.70
CA GLU A 354 -7.22 6.47 -26.64
C GLU A 354 -6.82 6.82 -28.09
N SER A 355 -6.76 8.12 -28.43
CA SER A 355 -6.44 8.61 -29.78
C SER A 355 -5.41 9.73 -29.74
N GLY A 356 -4.75 10.02 -30.87
CA GLY A 356 -3.75 11.10 -30.95
C GLY A 356 -4.29 12.47 -30.55
N ILE A 357 -5.55 12.75 -30.88
CA ILE A 357 -6.21 14.02 -30.52
C ILE A 357 -6.29 14.17 -28.99
N ASN A 358 -6.72 13.12 -28.29
CA ASN A 358 -6.92 13.13 -26.84
C ASN A 358 -5.76 12.51 -26.05
N TYR A 359 -4.61 12.25 -26.67
CA TYR A 359 -3.56 11.39 -26.11
C TYR A 359 -3.05 11.94 -24.77
N TRP A 360 -2.99 13.26 -24.64
CA TRP A 360 -2.53 14.02 -23.47
C TRP A 360 -3.71 14.65 -22.70
N LYS A 361 -4.43 13.82 -21.93
CA LYS A 361 -5.56 14.29 -21.11
C LYS A 361 -5.06 15.01 -19.85
N GLY A 362 -5.55 16.21 -19.60
CA GLY A 362 -5.37 16.94 -18.35
C GLY A 362 -6.46 16.66 -17.30
N PRO A 363 -6.36 17.32 -16.14
CA PRO A 363 -7.41 17.38 -15.12
C PRO A 363 -8.74 17.88 -15.70
N GLU A 364 -9.84 17.18 -15.42
CA GLU A 364 -11.14 17.54 -15.99
C GLU A 364 -11.52 18.97 -15.61
N LEU A 365 -11.95 19.76 -16.61
CA LEU A 365 -12.38 21.15 -16.49
C LEU A 365 -11.31 22.13 -16.01
N MET A 366 -10.04 21.78 -16.17
CA MET A 366 -8.93 22.65 -15.77
C MET A 366 -7.69 22.37 -16.61
N THR A 367 -7.13 23.42 -17.20
CA THR A 367 -5.74 23.39 -17.67
C THR A 367 -4.84 23.99 -16.60
N ILE A 368 -3.73 23.33 -16.29
CA ILE A 368 -2.79 23.78 -15.27
C ILE A 368 -1.35 23.64 -15.76
N GLN A 369 -0.55 24.68 -15.50
CA GLN A 369 0.89 24.69 -15.67
C GLN A 369 1.56 24.73 -14.30
N LEU A 370 2.54 23.87 -14.08
CA LEU A 370 3.33 23.78 -12.85
C LEU A 370 4.82 23.90 -13.19
N ASN A 371 5.51 24.83 -12.54
CA ASN A 371 6.92 25.10 -12.77
C ASN A 371 7.77 24.67 -11.57
N ASN A 372 9.06 24.45 -11.80
CA ASN A 372 10.06 24.13 -10.77
C ASN A 372 9.73 22.88 -9.93
N ILE A 373 9.04 21.91 -10.53
CA ILE A 373 8.69 20.65 -9.87
C ILE A 373 9.90 19.71 -9.94
N ASN A 374 10.31 19.16 -8.80
CA ASN A 374 11.29 18.07 -8.80
C ASN A 374 10.57 16.79 -9.20
N TYR A 375 10.78 16.36 -10.44
CA TYR A 375 10.12 15.21 -11.05
C TYR A 375 11.18 14.28 -11.63
N ASP A 376 11.18 13.01 -11.22
CA ASP A 376 12.03 12.00 -11.82
C ASP A 376 11.48 11.67 -13.20
N MET A 377 12.06 12.30 -14.23
CA MET A 377 11.69 12.05 -15.61
C MET A 377 12.13 10.63 -16.01
N SER A 378 11.19 9.69 -16.00
CA SER A 378 11.35 8.41 -16.71
C SER A 378 11.11 8.61 -18.21
N ILE A 379 11.59 7.67 -19.03
CA ILE A 379 11.34 7.67 -20.48
C ILE A 379 9.83 7.56 -20.75
N ASP A 380 9.12 6.75 -19.95
CA ASP A 380 7.71 6.43 -20.18
C ASP A 380 6.71 7.45 -19.61
N ARG A 381 7.18 8.37 -18.74
CA ARG A 381 6.39 9.49 -18.14
C ARG A 381 4.98 9.05 -17.76
N PRO A 382 4.84 8.25 -16.68
CA PRO A 382 3.55 7.69 -16.29
C PRO A 382 2.54 8.82 -16.04
N PRO A 383 1.23 8.55 -16.24
CA PRO A 383 0.19 9.51 -15.91
C PRO A 383 0.32 10.02 -14.48
N THR A 384 0.03 11.31 -14.31
CA THR A 384 0.02 11.96 -13.00
C THR A 384 -1.25 11.57 -12.25
N GLU A 385 -1.09 10.89 -11.13
CA GLU A 385 -2.17 10.55 -10.21
C GLU A 385 -2.70 11.78 -9.43
N PRO A 386 -3.95 11.77 -8.92
CA PRO A 386 -4.50 12.86 -8.09
C PRO A 386 -3.61 13.24 -6.90
N TYR A 387 -3.01 12.26 -6.24
CA TYR A 387 -2.09 12.51 -5.12
C TYR A 387 -0.83 13.28 -5.57
N MET A 388 -0.26 12.92 -6.72
CA MET A 388 0.91 13.60 -7.26
C MET A 388 0.57 15.02 -7.72
N LEU A 389 -0.57 15.20 -8.39
CA LEU A 389 -1.07 16.54 -8.74
C LEU A 389 -1.25 17.42 -7.49
N SER A 390 -1.78 16.87 -6.40
CA SER A 390 -1.90 17.58 -5.12
C SER A 390 -0.53 18.05 -4.60
N ASN A 391 0.49 17.19 -4.67
CA ASN A 391 1.83 17.53 -4.20
C ASN A 391 2.52 18.55 -5.11
N TYR A 392 2.44 18.36 -6.43
CA TYR A 392 3.07 19.26 -7.40
C TYR A 392 2.44 20.66 -7.39
N SER A 393 1.12 20.76 -7.19
CA SER A 393 0.43 22.05 -7.10
C SER A 393 0.63 22.78 -5.77
N GLU A 394 1.24 22.15 -4.76
CA GLU A 394 1.34 22.72 -3.42
C GLU A 394 2.13 24.03 -3.41
N THR A 395 3.25 24.09 -4.13
CA THR A 395 4.09 25.31 -4.23
C THR A 395 3.33 26.45 -4.91
N LEU A 396 2.64 26.16 -6.01
CA LEU A 396 1.81 27.13 -6.73
C LEU A 396 0.72 27.70 -5.80
N ILE A 397 -0.03 26.83 -5.12
CA ILE A 397 -1.11 27.25 -4.22
C ILE A 397 -0.57 28.01 -3.00
N LYS A 398 0.58 27.61 -2.45
CA LYS A 398 1.22 28.31 -1.32
C LYS A 398 1.68 29.72 -1.68
N SER A 399 2.03 29.95 -2.94
CA SER A 399 2.50 31.24 -3.43
C SER A 399 1.39 32.27 -3.65
N MET A 400 0.13 31.83 -3.71
CA MET A 400 -1.03 32.72 -3.86
C MET A 400 -1.36 33.44 -2.55
N THR A 401 -1.73 34.71 -2.66
CA THR A 401 -2.34 35.50 -1.60
C THR A 401 -3.76 35.01 -1.29
N THR A 402 -4.32 35.45 -0.15
CA THR A 402 -5.69 35.07 0.22
C THR A 402 -6.72 35.57 -0.80
N ASP A 403 -6.55 36.78 -1.33
CA ASP A 403 -7.44 37.35 -2.35
C ASP A 403 -7.37 36.58 -3.68
N GLU A 404 -6.17 36.17 -4.10
CA GLU A 404 -5.99 35.34 -5.30
C GLU A 404 -6.62 33.96 -5.11
N LEU A 405 -6.45 33.33 -3.94
CA LEU A 405 -7.11 32.05 -3.62
C LEU A 405 -8.65 32.18 -3.67
N ILE A 406 -9.21 33.27 -3.12
CA ILE A 406 -10.65 33.55 -3.19
C ILE A 406 -11.09 33.80 -4.63
N ALA A 407 -10.30 34.53 -5.42
CA ALA A 407 -10.58 34.72 -6.84
C ALA A 407 -10.63 33.39 -7.58
N GLN A 408 -9.69 32.47 -7.34
CA GLN A 408 -9.71 31.13 -7.95
C GLN A 408 -10.93 30.30 -7.54
N LEU A 409 -11.41 30.42 -6.29
CA LEU A 409 -12.69 29.81 -5.89
C LEU A 409 -13.90 30.39 -6.63
N ARG A 410 -13.88 31.70 -6.96
CA ARG A 410 -14.92 32.34 -7.77
C ARG A 410 -14.85 31.91 -9.24
N HIS A 411 -13.66 31.86 -9.83
CA HIS A 411 -13.48 31.38 -11.20
C HIS A 411 -13.94 29.92 -11.36
N SER A 412 -13.69 29.08 -10.36
CA SER A 412 -14.15 27.68 -10.34
C SER A 412 -15.60 27.48 -9.87
N GLU A 413 -16.36 28.54 -9.58
CA GLU A 413 -17.71 28.46 -8.99
C GLU A 413 -18.66 27.59 -9.80
N GLN A 414 -18.65 27.75 -11.12
CA GLN A 414 -19.49 26.95 -12.02
C GLN A 414 -19.16 25.45 -11.93
N ILE A 415 -17.93 25.07 -11.61
CA ILE A 415 -17.50 23.67 -11.54
C ILE A 415 -18.03 23.01 -10.25
N TRP A 416 -17.77 23.63 -9.10
CA TRP A 416 -18.16 23.03 -7.81
C TRP A 416 -19.64 23.22 -7.45
N THR A 417 -20.39 24.05 -8.20
CA THR A 417 -21.86 24.19 -8.07
C THR A 417 -22.66 23.27 -9.00
N SER A 418 -22.10 22.82 -10.13
CA SER A 418 -22.85 22.09 -11.16
C SER A 418 -22.59 20.58 -11.23
N LEU A 419 -21.51 20.08 -10.61
CA LEU A 419 -20.99 18.72 -10.88
C LEU A 419 -20.95 17.76 -9.68
N PRO A 420 -22.07 17.43 -9.01
CA PRO A 420 -22.14 16.15 -8.33
C PRO A 420 -22.05 15.02 -9.38
N ASP A 421 -21.34 13.93 -9.10
CA ASP A 421 -21.44 12.73 -9.96
C ASP A 421 -22.90 12.20 -9.99
N LYS A 422 -23.22 11.23 -10.85
CA LYS A 422 -24.57 10.63 -10.91
C LYS A 422 -25.05 10.07 -9.55
N GLU A 423 -24.14 9.85 -8.61
CA GLU A 423 -24.40 9.41 -7.24
C GLU A 423 -24.51 10.56 -6.22
N GLY A 424 -24.45 11.83 -6.65
CA GLY A 424 -24.53 12.99 -5.76
C GLY A 424 -23.22 13.30 -5.02
N LYS A 425 -22.09 12.70 -5.39
CA LYS A 425 -20.83 12.79 -4.66
C LYS A 425 -19.82 13.68 -5.38
N PHE A 426 -19.17 14.53 -4.60
CA PHE A 426 -17.98 15.26 -4.98
C PHE A 426 -16.77 14.43 -4.52
N SER A 427 -16.04 13.83 -5.45
CA SER A 427 -14.88 13.00 -5.12
C SER A 427 -13.61 13.57 -5.75
N PRO A 428 -12.70 14.16 -4.96
CA PRO A 428 -11.38 14.60 -5.40
C PRO A 428 -10.57 13.45 -6.05
N ASN A 429 -10.78 12.22 -5.57
CA ASN A 429 -10.15 11.03 -6.14
C ASN A 429 -10.68 10.72 -7.56
N LYS A 430 -11.88 11.22 -7.91
CA LYS A 430 -12.49 11.00 -9.22
C LYS A 430 -12.22 12.12 -10.23
N LYS A 431 -12.11 13.40 -9.85
CA LYS A 431 -11.86 14.50 -10.81
C LYS A 431 -10.73 15.42 -10.37
N GLY A 432 -9.84 15.74 -11.30
CA GLY A 432 -8.61 16.51 -11.07
C GLY A 432 -8.85 17.96 -10.64
N CYS A 433 -9.87 18.66 -11.17
CA CYS A 433 -10.22 20.01 -10.71
C CYS A 433 -10.53 20.07 -9.20
N PHE A 434 -11.20 19.05 -8.66
CA PHE A 434 -11.53 19.00 -7.23
C PHE A 434 -10.31 18.77 -6.34
N VAL A 435 -9.21 18.22 -6.86
CA VAL A 435 -7.92 18.15 -6.14
C VAL A 435 -7.39 19.56 -5.88
N ILE A 436 -7.39 20.40 -6.91
CA ILE A 436 -6.91 21.79 -6.81
C ILE A 436 -7.84 22.65 -5.95
N ILE A 437 -9.16 22.54 -6.16
CA ILE A 437 -10.15 23.27 -5.35
C ILE A 437 -10.02 22.91 -3.86
N GLU A 438 -9.89 21.62 -3.53
CA GLU A 438 -9.70 21.19 -2.14
C GLU A 438 -8.42 21.76 -1.52
N ASN A 439 -7.32 21.78 -2.29
CA ASN A 439 -6.05 22.33 -1.82
C ASN A 439 -6.12 23.85 -1.59
N ILE A 440 -6.81 24.59 -2.46
CA ILE A 440 -7.10 26.02 -2.27
C ILE A 440 -7.89 26.23 -0.98
N VAL A 441 -8.97 25.48 -0.77
CA VAL A 441 -9.79 25.57 0.46
C VAL A 441 -8.97 25.26 1.72
N LYS A 442 -8.15 24.20 1.70
CA LYS A 442 -7.24 23.85 2.80
C LYS A 442 -6.21 24.95 3.07
N LYS A 443 -5.69 25.60 2.03
CA LYS A 443 -4.72 26.70 2.19
C LYS A 443 -5.38 27.93 2.82
N ILE A 444 -6.57 28.32 2.37
CA ILE A 444 -7.34 29.41 3.00
C ILE A 444 -7.57 29.11 4.49
N GLN A 445 -8.05 27.90 4.81
CA GLN A 445 -8.28 27.48 6.20
C GLN A 445 -7.02 27.57 7.09
N ARG A 446 -5.86 27.20 6.56
CA ARG A 446 -4.60 27.11 7.32
C ARG A 446 -3.81 28.42 7.37
N SER A 447 -4.19 29.41 6.58
CA SER A 447 -3.42 30.64 6.47
C SER A 447 -3.51 31.45 7.77
N SER A 448 -2.44 31.37 8.59
CA SER A 448 -2.30 32.14 9.83
C SER A 448 -2.26 33.65 9.60
N ASP A 449 -1.91 34.06 8.38
CA ASP A 449 -1.84 35.45 7.93
C ASP A 449 -3.13 35.90 7.23
N SER A 450 -4.16 35.05 7.14
CA SER A 450 -5.38 35.44 6.43
C SER A 450 -6.25 36.40 7.25
N GLU A 451 -6.58 37.54 6.65
CA GLU A 451 -7.68 38.39 7.09
C GLU A 451 -9.05 37.67 6.98
N TYR A 452 -9.08 36.55 6.26
CA TYR A 452 -10.26 35.73 6.04
C TYR A 452 -10.78 35.11 7.34
N LYS A 453 -12.06 35.34 7.61
CA LYS A 453 -12.82 34.66 8.65
C LYS A 453 -13.88 33.79 8.00
N ASN A 454 -14.22 32.68 8.64
CA ASN A 454 -15.32 31.81 8.19
C ASN A 454 -16.66 32.56 8.03
N SER A 455 -16.87 33.66 8.76
CA SER A 455 -18.02 34.55 8.60
C SER A 455 -18.08 35.24 7.24
N ASP A 456 -16.95 35.38 6.56
CA ASP A 456 -16.82 36.16 5.33
C ASP A 456 -17.31 35.36 4.13
N PHE A 457 -17.42 34.03 4.25
CA PHE A 457 -17.90 33.15 3.19
C PHE A 457 -19.23 33.62 2.60
N SER A 458 -20.23 33.87 3.44
CA SER A 458 -21.57 34.30 3.00
C SER A 458 -21.58 35.69 2.36
N THR A 459 -20.59 36.53 2.67
CA THR A 459 -20.42 37.84 2.06
C THR A 459 -19.73 37.73 0.69
N LEU A 460 -18.72 36.86 0.59
CA LEU A 460 -17.94 36.65 -0.63
C LEU A 460 -18.65 35.80 -1.68
N PHE A 461 -19.54 34.91 -1.23
CA PHE A 461 -20.35 33.98 -2.03
C PHE A 461 -21.82 34.07 -1.59
N PRO A 462 -22.58 35.08 -2.07
CA PRO A 462 -23.92 35.39 -1.57
C PRO A 462 -25.04 34.41 -1.98
N GLY A 463 -24.69 33.28 -2.61
CA GLY A 463 -25.63 32.24 -3.02
C GLY A 463 -26.11 31.36 -1.88
N LYS A 464 -27.17 30.57 -2.14
CA LYS A 464 -27.72 29.59 -1.19
C LYS A 464 -26.88 28.30 -1.15
N TYR A 465 -25.59 28.41 -0.83
CA TYR A 465 -24.65 27.30 -0.83
C TYR A 465 -24.70 26.49 0.46
N LEU A 466 -24.72 25.15 0.34
CA LEU A 466 -24.61 24.22 1.46
C LEU A 466 -23.55 23.14 1.17
N CYS A 467 -22.61 22.92 2.09
CA CYS A 467 -21.63 21.84 1.95
C CYS A 467 -22.22 20.50 2.40
N LEU A 468 -21.96 19.42 1.63
CA LEU A 468 -22.51 18.10 1.90
C LEU A 468 -21.73 17.37 3.01
N ASP A 469 -22.12 17.54 4.28
CA ASP A 469 -21.36 17.10 5.47
C ASP A 469 -21.78 15.75 6.06
N ARG A 470 -22.94 15.21 5.65
CA ARG A 470 -23.46 13.88 6.02
C ARG A 470 -24.08 13.23 4.80
N GLN A 471 -24.14 11.90 4.78
CA GLN A 471 -24.92 11.16 3.78
C GLN A 471 -26.41 11.42 4.01
N LEU A 472 -26.91 12.51 3.45
CA LEU A 472 -28.34 12.80 3.34
C LEU A 472 -28.98 11.77 2.41
N SER A 473 -30.23 11.40 2.66
CA SER A 473 -30.96 10.56 1.71
C SER A 473 -31.15 11.29 0.37
N PRO A 474 -31.20 10.57 -0.77
CA PRO A 474 -31.43 11.18 -2.08
C PRO A 474 -32.67 12.08 -2.13
N GLU A 475 -33.76 11.69 -1.47
CA GLU A 475 -35.00 12.49 -1.37
C GLU A 475 -34.78 13.86 -0.71
N LYS A 476 -33.94 13.91 0.33
CA LYS A 476 -33.64 15.17 1.04
C LYS A 476 -32.70 16.05 0.24
N ILE A 477 -31.76 15.44 -0.47
CA ILE A 477 -30.92 16.15 -1.45
C ILE A 477 -31.82 16.82 -2.51
N THR A 478 -32.79 16.08 -3.05
CA THR A 478 -33.78 16.61 -4.00
C THR A 478 -34.57 17.76 -3.38
N LYS A 479 -35.11 17.58 -2.17
CA LYS A 479 -35.88 18.63 -1.47
C LYS A 479 -35.07 19.92 -1.25
N LEU A 480 -33.82 19.81 -0.81
CA LEU A 480 -32.95 21.00 -0.63
C LEU A 480 -32.70 21.71 -1.97
N LYS A 481 -32.52 20.96 -3.06
CA LYS A 481 -32.40 21.54 -4.40
C LYS A 481 -33.69 22.23 -4.86
N GLU A 482 -34.86 21.65 -4.59
CA GLU A 482 -36.17 22.25 -4.88
C GLU A 482 -36.42 23.55 -4.08
N GLU A 483 -35.89 23.64 -2.86
CA GLU A 483 -35.90 24.86 -2.02
C GLU A 483 -34.91 25.94 -2.52
N GLY A 484 -34.17 25.64 -3.60
CA GLY A 484 -33.22 26.52 -4.27
C GLY A 484 -31.83 26.54 -3.64
N TYR A 485 -31.46 25.55 -2.82
CA TYR A 485 -30.09 25.42 -2.32
C TYR A 485 -29.18 24.73 -3.34
N ILE A 486 -27.93 25.19 -3.39
CA ILE A 486 -26.86 24.62 -4.21
C ILE A 486 -25.95 23.80 -3.30
N LEU A 487 -25.91 22.48 -3.51
CA LEU A 487 -25.10 21.57 -2.71
C LEU A 487 -23.68 21.50 -3.26
N CYS A 488 -22.69 21.67 -2.37
CA CYS A 488 -21.27 21.81 -2.71
C CYS A 488 -20.42 20.75 -1.97
N PRO A 489 -19.14 20.56 -2.35
CA PRO A 489 -18.24 19.63 -1.68
C PRO A 489 -18.12 19.86 -0.16
N SER A 490 -17.95 18.79 0.60
CA SER A 490 -17.96 18.80 2.07
C SER A 490 -16.86 19.68 2.69
N TYR A 491 -15.69 19.75 2.04
CA TYR A 491 -14.53 20.49 2.54
C TYR A 491 -14.74 22.02 2.55
N PHE A 492 -15.72 22.56 1.82
CA PHE A 492 -16.07 23.98 1.92
C PHE A 492 -16.58 24.39 3.30
N GLY A 493 -17.06 23.44 4.10
CA GLY A 493 -17.40 23.68 5.50
C GLY A 493 -16.20 24.15 6.35
N ASN A 494 -14.97 23.87 5.90
CA ASN A 494 -13.74 24.31 6.57
C ASN A 494 -13.51 25.81 6.49
N ILE A 495 -14.07 26.48 5.46
CA ILE A 495 -13.96 27.92 5.25
C ILE A 495 -15.29 28.63 5.55
N GLY A 496 -16.21 28.00 6.29
CA GLY A 496 -17.43 28.66 6.78
C GLY A 496 -18.68 28.49 5.91
N MET A 497 -18.65 27.69 4.84
CA MET A 497 -19.89 27.31 4.15
C MET A 497 -20.81 26.53 5.08
N GLU A 498 -22.10 26.90 5.12
CA GLU A 498 -23.09 26.23 5.98
C GLU A 498 -23.24 24.75 5.59
N LYS A 499 -23.42 23.88 6.58
CA LYS A 499 -23.58 22.43 6.38
C LYS A 499 -24.97 22.09 5.90
N ALA A 500 -25.12 21.21 4.91
CA ALA A 500 -26.43 20.75 4.44
C ALA A 500 -27.25 20.10 5.57
N SER A 501 -26.58 19.43 6.51
CA SER A 501 -27.25 18.90 7.69
C SER A 501 -27.84 19.97 8.62
N SER A 502 -27.43 21.24 8.55
CA SER A 502 -28.02 22.31 9.39
C SER A 502 -29.51 22.52 9.10
N LYS A 503 -29.95 22.20 7.87
CA LYS A 503 -31.33 22.36 7.39
C LYS A 503 -32.26 21.19 7.73
N ILE A 504 -31.75 20.12 8.35
CA ILE A 504 -32.56 18.98 8.82
C ILE A 504 -32.69 18.99 10.35
N SER A 505 -33.76 18.40 10.86
CA SER A 505 -34.07 18.38 12.30
C SER A 505 -33.05 17.54 13.10
N HIS A 506 -32.94 17.79 14.41
CA HIS A 506 -32.05 17.03 15.30
C HIS A 506 -32.39 15.53 15.37
N THR A 507 -33.67 15.18 15.30
CA THR A 507 -34.15 13.79 15.26
C THR A 507 -33.77 13.10 13.94
N GLU A 508 -33.81 13.80 12.82
CA GLU A 508 -33.36 13.28 11.53
C GLU A 508 -31.84 13.11 11.46
N LYS A 509 -31.07 14.05 12.03
CA LYS A 509 -29.60 13.95 12.17
C LYS A 509 -29.15 12.67 12.88
N ALA A 510 -29.93 12.20 13.85
CA ALA A 510 -29.67 10.96 14.57
C ALA A 510 -29.98 9.72 13.72
N ARG A 511 -31.05 9.76 12.89
CA ARG A 511 -31.43 8.67 11.99
C ARG A 511 -30.46 8.46 10.82
N THR A 512 -29.77 9.48 10.32
CA THR A 512 -28.83 9.30 9.19
C THR A 512 -27.47 8.71 9.62
N ASN A 513 -27.14 8.69 10.92
CA ASN A 513 -25.85 8.20 11.43
C ASN A 513 -25.79 6.67 11.68
N PHE A 514 -26.80 5.90 11.23
CA PHE A 514 -26.89 4.45 11.45
C PHE A 514 -25.84 3.61 10.68
N GLY A 515 -25.02 4.21 9.80
CA GLY A 515 -24.04 3.49 8.99
C GLY A 515 -22.77 3.01 9.73
N ASN A 516 -22.45 3.57 10.91
CA ASN A 516 -21.21 3.25 11.63
C ASN A 516 -21.51 2.77 13.06
N LYS A 517 -21.78 1.46 13.20
CA LYS A 517 -22.34 0.79 14.41
C LYS A 517 -21.65 1.16 15.73
N TYR A 518 -20.33 1.37 15.73
CA TYR A 518 -19.57 1.70 16.94
C TYR A 518 -19.68 3.18 17.38
N SER A 519 -19.77 4.12 16.44
CA SER A 519 -19.93 5.55 16.78
C SER A 519 -21.38 5.90 17.14
N ALA A 520 -22.34 5.22 16.51
CA ALA A 520 -23.76 5.43 16.73
C ALA A 520 -24.16 5.07 18.16
N THR A 521 -23.68 3.95 18.70
CA THR A 521 -24.01 3.48 20.05
C THR A 521 -23.51 4.45 21.14
N ARG A 522 -22.28 4.98 21.00
CA ARG A 522 -21.76 6.01 21.92
C ARG A 522 -22.50 7.34 21.78
N ALA A 523 -22.89 7.72 20.56
CA ALA A 523 -23.65 8.95 20.33
C ALA A 523 -25.08 8.84 20.88
N THR A 524 -25.75 7.68 20.77
CA THR A 524 -27.07 7.44 21.35
C THR A 524 -27.02 7.36 22.86
N GLU A 525 -26.00 6.72 23.45
CA GLU A 525 -25.77 6.74 24.90
C GLU A 525 -25.53 8.17 25.40
N LYS A 526 -24.74 8.98 24.69
CA LYS A 526 -24.52 10.39 25.04
C LYS A 526 -25.79 11.21 24.92
N ALA A 527 -26.58 11.04 23.86
CA ALA A 527 -27.85 11.75 23.68
C ALA A 527 -28.87 11.38 24.76
N ALA A 528 -29.02 10.09 25.07
CA ALA A 528 -29.88 9.61 26.17
C ALA A 528 -29.46 10.18 27.53
N LYS A 529 -28.16 10.41 27.76
CA LYS A 529 -27.66 11.02 29.00
C LYS A 529 -27.86 12.54 29.05
N GLU A 530 -27.55 13.26 27.97
CA GLU A 530 -27.53 14.72 27.95
C GLU A 530 -28.91 15.35 27.70
N HIS A 531 -29.69 14.78 26.79
CA HIS A 531 -30.91 15.40 26.27
C HIS A 531 -32.17 14.54 26.42
N GLY A 532 -32.00 13.27 26.80
CA GLY A 532 -33.07 12.28 26.73
C GLY A 532 -33.24 11.73 25.30
N MET A 533 -33.85 10.56 25.19
CA MET A 533 -34.02 9.87 23.91
C MET A 533 -35.43 9.31 23.77
N LEU A 534 -36.01 9.51 22.59
CA LEU A 534 -37.28 8.90 22.19
C LEU A 534 -37.12 7.39 22.01
N VAL A 535 -38.04 6.62 22.60
CA VAL A 535 -38.05 5.17 22.51
C VAL A 535 -39.40 4.64 22.05
N GLN A 536 -39.37 3.50 21.37
CA GLN A 536 -40.58 2.77 21.01
C GLN A 536 -41.29 2.25 22.26
N HIS A 537 -42.60 2.42 22.27
CA HIS A 537 -43.53 1.94 23.29
C HIS A 537 -44.82 1.45 22.62
N THR A 538 -45.62 0.70 23.36
CA THR A 538 -47.01 0.40 23.06
C THR A 538 -47.88 0.77 24.26
N GLU A 539 -49.13 1.15 24.01
CA GLU A 539 -50.07 1.45 25.08
C GLU A 539 -50.66 0.15 25.64
N ILE A 540 -50.62 0.00 26.97
CA ILE A 540 -51.30 -1.09 27.66
C ILE A 540 -52.79 -0.73 27.74
N ALA A 541 -53.62 -1.49 27.02
CA ALA A 541 -55.06 -1.33 27.06
C ALA A 541 -55.56 -1.56 28.49
N CYS A 542 -56.08 -0.53 29.15
CA CYS A 542 -56.60 -0.57 30.52
C CYS A 542 -57.70 0.48 30.72
N ASN A 543 -58.68 0.17 31.58
CA ASN A 543 -59.85 1.00 31.85
C ASN A 543 -59.63 2.00 32.99
N ASP A 544 -58.90 1.58 34.03
CA ASP A 544 -58.60 2.39 35.20
C ASP A 544 -57.24 1.99 35.82
N GLY A 545 -56.84 2.66 36.89
CA GLY A 545 -55.55 2.40 37.55
C GLY A 545 -55.44 1.02 38.21
N ALA A 546 -56.56 0.39 38.59
CA ALA A 546 -56.55 -0.94 39.17
C ALA A 546 -56.35 -2.02 38.09
N ASP A 547 -57.09 -1.93 36.98
CA ASP A 547 -56.92 -2.78 35.79
C ASP A 547 -55.53 -2.63 35.17
N PHE A 548 -54.97 -1.41 35.18
CA PHE A 548 -53.60 -1.18 34.75
C PHE A 548 -52.57 -1.92 35.62
N LEU A 549 -52.71 -1.85 36.95
CA LEU A 549 -51.78 -2.53 37.85
C LEU A 549 -51.86 -4.06 37.76
N GLU A 550 -53.06 -4.61 37.58
CA GLU A 550 -53.23 -6.06 37.34
C GLU A 550 -52.44 -6.48 36.10
N LYS A 551 -52.49 -5.70 35.02
CA LYS A 551 -51.72 -5.94 33.79
C LYS A 551 -50.22 -5.72 33.95
N VAL A 552 -49.79 -4.77 34.79
CA VAL A 552 -48.38 -4.60 35.15
C VAL A 552 -47.87 -5.86 35.86
N GLN A 553 -48.64 -6.38 36.83
CA GLN A 553 -48.30 -7.60 37.55
C GLN A 553 -48.29 -8.82 36.63
N GLU A 554 -49.25 -8.94 35.72
CA GLU A 554 -49.30 -10.02 34.74
C GLU A 554 -48.11 -9.97 33.77
N ASN A 555 -47.84 -8.81 33.17
CA ASN A 555 -46.76 -8.63 32.19
C ASN A 555 -45.38 -8.84 32.78
N LEU A 556 -45.17 -8.46 34.05
CA LEU A 556 -43.89 -8.61 34.73
C LEU A 556 -43.80 -9.86 35.61
N ARG A 557 -44.83 -10.72 35.64
CA ARG A 557 -44.89 -11.87 36.56
C ARG A 557 -43.70 -12.81 36.43
N GLU A 558 -43.27 -13.06 35.20
CA GLU A 558 -42.13 -13.95 34.90
C GLU A 558 -40.78 -13.28 35.22
N PHE A 559 -40.76 -11.96 35.35
CA PHE A 559 -39.55 -11.15 35.53
C PHE A 559 -39.41 -10.55 36.93
N THR A 560 -40.41 -10.68 37.81
CA THR A 560 -40.44 -10.03 39.14
C THR A 560 -40.16 -11.05 40.24
N GLU A 561 -39.20 -10.74 41.11
CA GLU A 561 -38.87 -11.54 42.29
C GLU A 561 -39.70 -11.12 43.51
N GLU A 562 -39.80 -9.82 43.76
CA GLU A 562 -40.48 -9.26 44.94
C GLU A 562 -41.05 -7.88 44.63
N ILE A 563 -42.19 -7.55 45.25
CA ILE A 563 -42.77 -6.21 45.26
C ILE A 563 -42.62 -5.60 46.65
N GLN A 564 -41.84 -4.52 46.75
CA GLN A 564 -41.60 -3.78 47.99
C GLN A 564 -42.34 -2.44 47.99
N VAL A 565 -42.83 -2.05 49.15
CA VAL A 565 -43.44 -0.72 49.39
C VAL A 565 -42.39 0.15 50.07
N ASP A 566 -42.17 1.38 49.58
CA ASP A 566 -41.25 2.31 50.23
C ASP A 566 -41.81 2.70 51.61
N PRO A 567 -41.11 2.42 52.72
CA PRO A 567 -41.60 2.73 54.07
C PRO A 567 -41.71 4.23 54.35
N ARG A 568 -41.08 5.09 53.53
CA ARG A 568 -41.11 6.55 53.64
C ARG A 568 -42.15 7.18 52.72
N LYS A 569 -42.54 6.48 51.65
CA LYS A 569 -43.51 6.93 50.65
C LYS A 569 -44.54 5.84 50.39
N GLU A 570 -45.64 5.89 51.13
CA GLU A 570 -46.70 4.87 51.08
C GLU A 570 -47.35 4.60 49.71
N ASN A 571 -47.11 5.47 48.72
CA ASN A 571 -47.60 5.32 47.35
C ASN A 571 -46.48 4.96 46.35
N THR A 572 -45.26 4.71 46.82
CA THR A 572 -44.12 4.33 45.99
C THR A 572 -43.86 2.83 46.14
N PHE A 573 -43.78 2.15 45.01
CA PHE A 573 -43.59 0.71 44.92
C PHE A 573 -42.33 0.42 44.12
N THR A 574 -41.62 -0.63 44.50
CA THR A 574 -40.43 -1.14 43.82
C THR A 574 -40.66 -2.60 43.47
N LEU A 575 -40.53 -2.96 42.19
CA LEU A 575 -40.60 -4.33 41.72
C LEU A 575 -39.18 -4.76 41.38
N ASN A 576 -38.62 -5.68 42.19
CA ASN A 576 -37.31 -6.25 41.97
C ASN A 576 -37.38 -7.24 40.82
N LEU A 577 -36.47 -7.09 39.85
CA LEU A 577 -36.43 -7.89 38.63
C LEU A 577 -35.40 -9.01 38.75
N ASN A 578 -35.78 -10.22 38.34
CA ASN A 578 -34.91 -11.40 38.35
C ASN A 578 -34.02 -11.52 37.09
N THR A 579 -34.13 -10.57 36.17
CA THR A 579 -33.47 -10.59 34.85
C THR A 579 -32.63 -9.34 34.66
N GLU A 580 -31.35 -9.50 34.32
CA GLU A 580 -30.45 -8.39 34.03
C GLU A 580 -30.59 -7.89 32.59
N ILE A 581 -30.74 -6.58 32.42
CA ILE A 581 -30.77 -5.93 31.11
C ILE A 581 -29.39 -5.32 30.81
N PRO A 582 -28.70 -5.73 29.73
CA PRO A 582 -27.38 -5.18 29.38
C PRO A 582 -27.41 -3.65 29.18
N LYS A 583 -26.42 -2.93 29.72
CA LYS A 583 -26.30 -1.45 29.62
C LYS A 583 -26.51 -0.92 28.20
N LYS A 584 -25.93 -1.59 27.21
CA LYS A 584 -26.02 -1.22 25.78
C LYS A 584 -27.45 -1.26 25.20
N MET A 585 -28.38 -1.96 25.86
CA MET A 585 -29.77 -2.09 25.41
C MET A 585 -30.67 -0.95 25.86
N LEU A 586 -30.35 -0.31 27.00
CA LEU A 586 -31.14 0.79 27.56
C LEU A 586 -31.26 1.96 26.58
N SER A 587 -30.24 2.16 25.75
CA SER A 587 -30.16 3.23 24.74
C SER A 587 -30.59 2.79 23.33
N LYS A 588 -31.25 1.63 23.17
CA LYS A 588 -31.81 1.21 21.87
C LYS A 588 -33.21 1.79 21.64
N PRO A 589 -33.48 2.49 20.52
CA PRO A 589 -34.81 3.03 20.24
C PRO A 589 -35.84 1.94 19.87
N PHE A 590 -35.40 0.86 19.21
CA PHE A 590 -36.22 -0.27 18.78
C PHE A 590 -35.71 -1.58 19.38
N LEU A 591 -36.62 -2.47 19.75
CA LEU A 591 -36.33 -3.73 20.44
C LEU A 591 -36.76 -4.93 19.57
N GLY A 592 -36.01 -6.04 19.66
CA GLY A 592 -36.26 -7.28 18.94
C GLY A 592 -37.04 -8.29 19.78
N LYS A 593 -36.77 -9.60 19.59
CA LYS A 593 -37.56 -10.72 20.17
C LYS A 593 -36.86 -11.49 21.29
N LYS A 594 -35.74 -11.00 21.81
CA LYS A 594 -35.04 -11.67 22.93
C LYS A 594 -35.73 -11.36 24.25
N ASP A 595 -35.62 -12.23 25.25
CA ASP A 595 -36.30 -12.08 26.54
C ASP A 595 -35.95 -10.75 27.24
N GLU A 596 -34.69 -10.30 27.18
CA GLU A 596 -34.28 -9.01 27.75
C GLU A 596 -34.79 -7.81 26.94
N GLU A 597 -35.02 -8.00 25.63
CA GLU A 597 -35.65 -7.00 24.75
C GLU A 597 -37.16 -6.92 25.01
N ILE A 598 -37.82 -8.06 25.27
CA ILE A 598 -39.23 -8.15 25.65
C ILE A 598 -39.45 -7.46 27.00
N LEU A 599 -38.65 -7.77 28.02
CA LEU A 599 -38.72 -7.13 29.33
C LEU A 599 -38.53 -5.62 29.21
N LEU A 600 -37.50 -5.16 28.49
CA LEU A 600 -37.27 -3.73 28.30
C LEU A 600 -38.43 -3.03 27.57
N GLN A 601 -39.07 -3.72 26.62
CA GLN A 601 -40.25 -3.21 25.93
C GLN A 601 -41.43 -3.08 26.92
N GLN A 602 -41.69 -4.11 27.71
CA GLN A 602 -42.75 -4.08 28.73
C GLN A 602 -42.53 -2.95 29.76
N LEU A 603 -41.30 -2.74 30.23
CA LEU A 603 -40.98 -1.65 31.15
C LEU A 603 -41.27 -0.27 30.52
N ARG A 604 -41.01 -0.09 29.22
CA ARG A 604 -41.34 1.13 28.48
C ARG A 604 -42.84 1.31 28.32
N ASP A 605 -43.57 0.24 28.01
CA ASP A 605 -45.02 0.26 27.82
C ASP A 605 -45.75 0.62 29.12
N ILE A 606 -45.25 0.08 30.24
CA ILE A 606 -45.71 0.40 31.60
C ILE A 606 -45.42 1.86 31.93
N ALA A 607 -44.19 2.34 31.71
CA ALA A 607 -43.83 3.73 31.99
C ALA A 607 -44.65 4.71 31.14
N HIS A 608 -44.82 4.42 29.84
CA HIS A 608 -45.61 5.27 28.95
C HIS A 608 -47.07 5.32 29.37
N THR A 609 -47.73 4.17 29.51
CA THR A 609 -49.17 4.11 29.86
C THR A 609 -49.43 4.74 31.23
N GLY A 610 -48.55 4.48 32.20
CA GLY A 610 -48.68 5.02 33.54
C GLY A 610 -48.51 6.54 33.60
N LEU A 611 -47.59 7.11 32.82
CA LEU A 611 -47.41 8.56 32.72
C LEU A 611 -48.53 9.23 31.91
N SER A 612 -48.88 8.67 30.74
CA SER A 612 -49.86 9.27 29.82
C SER A 612 -51.28 9.29 30.39
N LYS A 613 -51.66 8.27 31.16
CA LYS A 613 -52.94 8.20 31.88
C LYS A 613 -52.89 8.79 33.29
N ASN A 614 -51.76 9.40 33.67
CA ASN A 614 -51.55 10.01 34.98
C ASN A 614 -51.78 9.04 36.17
N PHE A 615 -51.46 7.76 35.98
CA PHE A 615 -51.42 6.77 37.06
C PHE A 615 -50.12 6.86 37.87
N PHE A 616 -49.02 7.28 37.23
CA PHE A 616 -47.74 7.53 37.85
C PHE A 616 -47.44 9.02 37.90
N SER A 617 -47.02 9.50 39.08
CA SER A 617 -46.40 10.82 39.21
C SER A 617 -44.90 10.75 38.88
N GLU A 618 -44.28 9.60 39.15
CA GLU A 618 -42.87 9.32 38.90
C GLU A 618 -42.71 7.84 38.54
N VAL A 619 -41.85 7.53 37.57
CA VAL A 619 -41.42 6.16 37.26
C VAL A 619 -39.97 6.17 36.79
N TYR A 620 -39.18 5.22 37.27
CA TYR A 620 -37.80 5.01 36.87
C TYR A 620 -37.39 3.55 37.03
N THR A 621 -36.35 3.14 36.31
CA THR A 621 -35.71 1.82 36.51
C THR A 621 -34.28 2.02 36.99
N LEU A 622 -33.84 1.16 37.90
CA LEU A 622 -32.41 0.97 38.17
C LEU A 622 -32.06 -0.41 37.61
N LEU A 623 -31.22 -0.45 36.58
CA LEU A 623 -30.78 -1.69 35.94
C LEU A 623 -29.25 -1.71 35.96
N ASN A 624 -28.68 -2.60 36.78
CA ASN A 624 -27.29 -2.58 37.18
C ASN A 624 -26.94 -1.25 37.88
N LYS A 625 -26.14 -0.39 37.22
CA LYS A 625 -25.74 0.95 37.69
C LYS A 625 -26.35 2.06 36.85
N GLN A 626 -27.44 1.79 36.14
CA GLN A 626 -28.07 2.75 35.24
C GLN A 626 -29.46 3.10 35.75
N LEU A 627 -29.60 4.33 36.21
CA LEU A 627 -30.88 4.93 36.55
C LEU A 627 -31.51 5.51 35.27
N THR A 628 -32.58 4.88 34.80
CA THR A 628 -33.36 5.35 33.66
C THR A 628 -34.62 6.05 34.16
N THR A 629 -34.71 7.36 33.97
CA THR A 629 -35.93 8.13 34.27
C THR A 629 -36.78 8.26 33.01
N PHE A 630 -38.10 8.20 33.15
CA PHE A 630 -39.05 8.33 32.05
C PHE A 630 -39.82 9.63 32.14
N SER A 631 -40.14 10.20 30.98
CA SER A 631 -41.02 11.36 30.85
C SER A 631 -41.89 11.22 29.60
N SER A 632 -43.11 11.74 29.67
CA SER A 632 -44.01 11.82 28.53
C SER A 632 -44.07 13.25 28.01
N GLU A 633 -43.76 13.47 26.73
CA GLU A 633 -43.96 14.75 26.07
C GLU A 633 -44.99 14.61 24.95
N THR A 634 -45.88 15.60 24.82
CA THR A 634 -46.81 15.68 23.69
C THR A 634 -46.06 16.24 22.49
N SER A 635 -45.98 15.46 21.41
CA SER A 635 -45.34 15.90 20.17
C SER A 635 -46.19 16.92 19.40
N ILE A 636 -45.61 17.51 18.35
CA ILE A 636 -46.30 18.46 17.45
C ILE A 636 -47.54 17.83 16.78
N ASP A 637 -47.53 16.50 16.61
CA ASP A 637 -48.62 15.73 16.00
C ASP A 637 -49.64 15.21 17.04
N GLU A 638 -49.65 15.77 18.25
CA GLU A 638 -50.49 15.39 19.40
C GLU A 638 -50.28 13.97 19.95
N GLU A 639 -49.39 13.17 19.36
CA GLU A 639 -49.01 11.87 19.91
C GLU A 639 -48.11 12.03 21.15
N VAL A 640 -48.45 11.31 22.23
CA VAL A 640 -47.65 11.26 23.46
C VAL A 640 -46.45 10.35 23.25
N GLN A 641 -45.25 10.91 23.34
CA GLN A 641 -44.00 10.19 23.15
C GLN A 641 -43.31 9.89 24.49
N LEU A 642 -42.65 8.73 24.58
CA LEU A 642 -41.85 8.35 25.76
C LEU A 642 -40.39 8.75 25.56
N ILE A 643 -39.89 9.58 26.48
CA ILE A 643 -38.49 10.01 26.52
C ILE A 643 -37.82 9.34 27.73
N ILE A 644 -36.68 8.69 27.48
CA ILE A 644 -35.83 8.11 28.54
C ILE A 644 -34.57 8.93 28.75
N LYS A 645 -34.10 8.99 30.00
CA LYS A 645 -32.80 9.57 30.35
C LYS A 645 -32.01 8.61 31.23
N ASN A 646 -30.82 8.21 30.75
CA ASN A 646 -29.98 7.22 31.41
C ASN A 646 -28.84 7.91 32.18
N ASN A 647 -28.78 7.71 33.49
CA ASN A 647 -27.75 8.26 34.37
C ASN A 647 -27.01 7.15 35.11
N GLU A 648 -25.74 7.37 35.41
CA GLU A 648 -24.98 6.45 36.27
C GLU A 648 -25.41 6.64 37.73
N CYS A 649 -25.77 5.52 38.36
CA CYS A 649 -26.09 5.45 39.78
C CYS A 649 -24.97 4.68 40.50
N PRO A 650 -24.50 5.12 41.68
CA PRO A 650 -23.53 4.36 42.46
C PRO A 650 -24.11 3.04 42.99
N ASP A 651 -25.43 3.00 43.21
CA ASP A 651 -26.13 1.83 43.70
C ASP A 651 -26.31 0.79 42.59
N GLU A 652 -26.10 -0.48 42.94
CA GLU A 652 -26.39 -1.63 42.08
C GLU A 652 -27.79 -2.18 42.39
N GLY A 653 -28.58 -2.42 41.35
CA GLY A 653 -29.88 -3.09 41.49
C GLY A 653 -30.54 -3.32 40.14
N SER A 654 -31.53 -4.21 40.12
CA SER A 654 -32.39 -4.47 38.97
C SER A 654 -33.83 -4.35 39.43
N TYR A 655 -34.43 -3.17 39.29
CA TYR A 655 -35.81 -2.92 39.69
C TYR A 655 -36.48 -1.82 38.87
N ILE A 656 -37.81 -1.83 38.85
CA ILE A 656 -38.63 -0.68 38.44
C ILE A 656 -39.30 -0.08 39.68
N ALA A 657 -39.22 1.23 39.82
CA ALA A 657 -39.88 1.97 40.89
C ALA A 657 -40.85 3.00 40.31
N PHE A 658 -42.03 3.09 40.91
CA PHE A 658 -43.07 4.04 40.49
C PHE A 658 -43.88 4.55 41.67
N THR A 659 -44.39 5.78 41.54
CA THR A 659 -45.22 6.45 42.55
C THR A 659 -46.62 6.66 42.01
N LEU A 660 -47.61 5.98 42.61
CA LEU A 660 -49.02 6.07 42.23
C LEU A 660 -49.61 7.44 42.60
N THR A 661 -50.40 8.01 41.69
CA THR A 661 -51.12 9.27 41.90
C THR A 661 -52.38 9.09 42.74
N ASP A 662 -53.06 7.94 42.64
CA ASP A 662 -54.29 7.64 43.37
C ASP A 662 -54.01 6.84 44.67
N PRO A 663 -54.23 7.43 45.86
CA PRO A 663 -54.05 6.75 47.14
C PRO A 663 -54.96 5.53 47.34
N SER A 664 -56.14 5.50 46.69
CA SER A 664 -57.09 4.39 46.80
C SER A 664 -56.56 3.14 46.09
N VAL A 665 -55.96 3.31 44.92
CA VAL A 665 -55.28 2.26 44.15
C VAL A 665 -54.03 1.77 44.90
N SER A 666 -53.23 2.68 45.47
CA SER A 666 -52.10 2.33 46.34
C SER A 666 -52.53 1.46 47.54
N LYS A 667 -53.66 1.78 48.17
CA LYS A 667 -54.20 1.00 49.29
C LYS A 667 -54.63 -0.39 48.84
N GLN A 668 -55.23 -0.53 47.65
CA GLN A 668 -55.62 -1.83 47.09
C GLN A 668 -54.40 -2.70 46.79
N LEU A 669 -53.36 -2.13 46.18
CA LEU A 669 -52.11 -2.85 45.88
C LEU A 669 -51.40 -3.31 47.16
N ARG A 670 -51.35 -2.47 48.20
CA ARG A 670 -50.83 -2.88 49.52
C ARG A 670 -51.62 -4.04 50.13
N GLN A 671 -52.93 -4.05 49.95
CA GLN A 671 -53.79 -5.12 50.46
C GLN A 671 -53.65 -6.42 49.66
N SER A 672 -53.34 -6.38 48.36
CA SER A 672 -53.08 -7.58 47.57
C SER A 672 -51.72 -8.20 47.91
N ILE A 673 -50.66 -7.39 48.04
CA ILE A 673 -49.33 -7.86 48.45
C ILE A 673 -49.40 -8.58 49.81
N HIS A 674 -50.09 -8.03 50.80
CA HIS A 674 -50.24 -8.66 52.11
C HIS A 674 -51.19 -9.88 52.17
N LYS A 675 -51.97 -10.14 51.12
CA LYS A 675 -52.85 -11.32 51.05
C LYS A 675 -52.12 -12.58 50.62
N GLU A 676 -51.07 -12.46 49.79
CA GLU A 676 -50.29 -13.61 49.30
C GLU A 676 -49.31 -14.15 50.36
N ASP A 677 -48.88 -13.33 51.31
CA ASP A 677 -47.97 -13.73 52.41
C ASP A 677 -48.64 -14.43 53.62
N ARG A 678 -49.94 -14.74 53.55
CA ARG A 678 -50.58 -15.60 54.57
C ARG A 678 -50.50 -17.06 54.13
N PRO A 679 -49.65 -17.91 54.75
CA PRO A 679 -49.75 -19.35 54.52
C PRO A 679 -51.16 -19.81 54.93
N GLU A 680 -51.84 -20.54 54.05
CA GLU A 680 -53.12 -21.16 54.38
C GLU A 680 -52.99 -21.96 55.68
N GLU A 681 -53.75 -21.57 56.71
CA GLU A 681 -53.84 -22.33 57.95
C GLU A 681 -54.40 -23.72 57.65
N ILE A 682 -53.54 -24.74 57.69
CA ILE A 682 -53.96 -26.14 57.71
C ILE A 682 -54.81 -26.35 58.98
N PRO A 683 -56.08 -26.77 58.88
CA PRO A 683 -56.92 -27.01 60.03
C PRO A 683 -56.42 -28.26 60.77
N GLY A 684 -55.73 -28.07 61.89
CA GLY A 684 -55.36 -29.15 62.81
C GLY A 684 -53.91 -29.18 63.24
N LYS A 685 -53.39 -28.12 63.87
CA LYS A 685 -52.27 -28.25 64.80
C LYS A 685 -52.33 -27.17 65.87
N LYS A 686 -52.44 -27.61 67.13
CA LYS A 686 -52.49 -26.75 68.31
C LYS A 686 -51.20 -25.95 68.44
N THR A 687 -51.38 -24.64 68.61
CA THR A 687 -50.40 -23.65 69.08
C THR A 687 -49.86 -23.98 70.48
N GLU A 688 -48.57 -23.75 70.70
CA GLU A 688 -48.06 -23.28 71.99
C GLU A 688 -47.31 -21.95 71.82
N LYS A 689 -47.62 -21.03 72.74
CA LYS A 689 -47.29 -19.60 72.75
C LYS A 689 -45.86 -19.36 73.22
N VAL A 690 -45.18 -18.34 72.67
CA VAL A 690 -44.18 -17.58 73.42
C VAL A 690 -44.40 -16.08 73.23
N GLN A 691 -44.28 -15.38 74.36
CA GLN A 691 -44.73 -14.03 74.67
C GLN A 691 -43.93 -12.92 73.97
N VAL A 692 -44.69 -11.85 73.67
CA VAL A 692 -44.21 -10.49 73.41
C VAL A 692 -43.75 -9.84 74.73
N VAL A 693 -42.63 -9.13 74.70
CA VAL A 693 -42.29 -8.07 75.67
C VAL A 693 -42.11 -6.74 74.89
N PRO A 694 -42.65 -5.61 75.36
CA PRO A 694 -42.84 -4.40 74.55
C PRO A 694 -41.60 -3.51 74.50
N LYS A 695 -41.43 -2.78 73.40
CA LYS A 695 -40.48 -1.67 73.24
C LYS A 695 -41.01 -0.42 73.95
N GLU A 696 -40.20 0.15 74.85
CA GLU A 696 -40.37 1.51 75.35
C GLU A 696 -39.78 2.55 74.40
N GLU A 697 -40.49 3.67 74.29
CA GLU A 697 -40.13 4.89 73.57
C GLU A 697 -38.97 5.64 74.25
N VAL A 698 -38.03 6.17 73.48
CA VAL A 698 -37.21 7.31 73.92
C VAL A 698 -37.11 8.35 72.81
N LYS A 699 -37.40 9.59 73.22
CA LYS A 699 -37.51 10.82 72.45
C LYS A 699 -36.16 11.35 71.96
N LYS A 700 -36.24 12.12 70.86
CA LYS A 700 -35.20 13.01 70.34
C LYS A 700 -34.78 14.06 71.36
N GLU A 701 -33.48 14.30 71.46
CA GLU A 701 -32.92 15.59 71.87
C GLU A 701 -31.79 15.98 70.91
N VAL A 702 -31.80 17.26 70.56
CA VAL A 702 -30.92 17.96 69.62
C VAL A 702 -29.78 18.55 70.44
N THR A 703 -28.53 18.38 70.01
CA THR A 703 -27.43 19.25 70.43
C THR A 703 -26.34 19.34 69.37
N GLU A 704 -25.72 20.52 69.36
CA GLU A 704 -24.82 21.13 68.39
C GLU A 704 -23.51 20.35 68.16
N GLU A 705 -23.03 20.37 66.91
CA GLU A 705 -21.68 19.94 66.53
C GLU A 705 -20.71 21.13 66.63
N GLU A 706 -19.67 20.98 67.46
CA GLU A 706 -18.35 21.59 67.27
C GLU A 706 -17.30 20.47 67.09
N PRO A 707 -16.23 20.68 66.30
CA PRO A 707 -15.45 19.60 65.70
C PRO A 707 -14.25 19.18 66.55
N LEU A 708 -13.93 17.88 66.54
CA LEU A 708 -12.68 17.29 67.05
C LEU A 708 -12.16 16.20 66.07
N PRO A 709 -10.87 15.83 66.14
CA PRO A 709 -9.93 15.95 65.02
C PRO A 709 -9.73 14.67 64.21
N LYS A 710 -9.15 14.82 63.01
CA LYS A 710 -8.72 13.72 62.15
C LYS A 710 -7.62 12.88 62.82
N GLU A 711 -7.91 11.62 63.10
CA GLU A 711 -6.89 10.57 63.31
C GLU A 711 -6.32 10.15 61.94
N GLU A 712 -5.01 10.40 61.75
CA GLU A 712 -4.23 9.77 60.69
C GLU A 712 -4.05 8.28 61.01
N LYS A 713 -4.52 7.39 60.14
CA LYS A 713 -4.18 5.97 60.19
C LYS A 713 -2.79 5.77 59.59
N PRO A 714 -1.87 5.05 60.25
CA PRO A 714 -0.57 4.73 59.68
C PRO A 714 -0.75 3.72 58.54
N THR A 715 -0.24 4.05 57.36
CA THR A 715 -0.07 3.10 56.25
C THR A 715 1.23 2.32 56.47
N ASN A 716 1.13 1.12 57.05
CA ASN A 716 2.24 0.17 57.02
C ASN A 716 2.37 -0.40 55.59
N THR A 717 3.49 -0.13 54.93
CA THR A 717 3.87 -0.75 53.65
C THR A 717 4.70 -1.99 53.92
N TYR A 718 4.23 -3.17 53.48
CA TYR A 718 4.98 -4.42 53.51
C TYR A 718 5.94 -4.48 52.31
N THR A 719 7.16 -4.94 52.55
CA THR A 719 8.13 -5.25 51.49
C THR A 719 7.80 -6.58 50.80
N GLU A 720 8.33 -6.79 49.61
CA GLU A 720 8.07 -8.01 48.82
C GLU A 720 8.52 -9.30 49.53
N GLU A 721 9.61 -9.22 50.32
CA GLU A 721 10.11 -10.33 51.13
C GLU A 721 9.17 -10.65 52.30
N GLU A 722 8.58 -9.63 52.94
CA GLU A 722 7.59 -9.81 54.00
C GLU A 722 6.29 -10.43 53.44
N LEU A 723 5.84 -9.99 52.26
CA LEU A 723 4.68 -10.58 51.59
C LEU A 723 4.92 -12.04 51.19
N ARG A 724 6.11 -12.39 50.70
CA ARG A 724 6.48 -13.79 50.44
C ARG A 724 6.50 -14.62 51.71
N GLY A 725 7.05 -14.08 52.81
CA GLY A 725 7.05 -14.73 54.11
C GLY A 725 5.64 -15.04 54.61
N ILE A 726 4.71 -14.11 54.46
CA ILE A 726 3.29 -14.28 54.84
C ILE A 726 2.62 -15.37 54.01
N ILE A 727 2.86 -15.39 52.69
CA ILE A 727 2.30 -16.42 51.79
C ILE A 727 2.85 -17.81 52.14
N GLU A 728 4.16 -17.93 52.38
CA GLU A 728 4.77 -19.21 52.72
C GLU A 728 4.33 -19.75 54.08
N LYS A 729 4.19 -18.88 55.09
CA LYS A 729 3.60 -19.26 56.38
C LYS A 729 2.18 -19.79 56.21
N GLY A 730 1.36 -19.09 55.42
CA GLY A 730 0.00 -19.51 55.10
C GLY A 730 -0.04 -20.88 54.39
N LYS A 731 0.84 -21.12 53.42
CA LYS A 731 0.96 -22.41 52.71
C LYS A 731 1.44 -23.56 53.60
N ARG A 732 2.27 -23.26 54.61
CA ARG A 732 2.75 -24.23 55.60
C ARG A 732 1.76 -24.49 56.74
N GLY A 733 0.63 -23.76 56.79
CA GLY A 733 -0.37 -23.88 57.85
C GLY A 733 0.10 -23.29 59.19
N GLU A 734 1.12 -22.43 59.17
CA GLU A 734 1.58 -21.72 60.37
C GLU A 734 0.55 -20.63 60.75
N PRO A 735 0.33 -20.36 62.05
CA PRO A 735 -0.64 -19.36 62.48
C PRO A 735 -0.20 -17.95 62.04
N LEU A 736 -1.00 -17.35 61.16
CA LEU A 736 -0.86 -15.96 60.73
C LEU A 736 -1.51 -15.02 61.76
N SER A 737 -0.86 -13.88 62.03
CA SER A 737 -1.49 -12.78 62.79
C SER A 737 -2.69 -12.22 62.02
N GLU A 738 -3.60 -11.51 62.69
CA GLU A 738 -4.81 -10.97 62.04
C GLU A 738 -4.49 -10.01 60.88
N GLU A 739 -3.37 -9.28 60.96
CA GLU A 739 -2.94 -8.40 59.88
C GLU A 739 -2.34 -9.19 58.70
N GLU A 740 -1.52 -10.21 58.97
CA GLU A 740 -0.99 -11.11 57.94
C GLU A 740 -2.12 -11.95 57.28
N LYS A 741 -3.16 -12.35 58.03
CA LYS A 741 -4.36 -13.01 57.48
C LYS A 741 -5.10 -12.10 56.51
N ARG A 742 -5.24 -10.82 56.86
CA ARG A 742 -5.91 -9.82 56.02
C ARG A 742 -5.13 -9.56 54.74
N VAL A 743 -3.80 -9.39 54.85
CA VAL A 743 -2.92 -9.24 53.68
C VAL A 743 -2.92 -10.51 52.81
N SER A 744 -2.86 -11.70 53.41
CA SER A 744 -2.94 -12.98 52.69
C SER A 744 -4.28 -13.13 51.95
N LYS A 745 -5.39 -12.70 52.56
CA LYS A 745 -6.72 -12.68 51.93
C LYS A 745 -6.79 -11.67 50.78
N ASP A 746 -6.18 -10.50 50.92
CA ASP A 746 -6.14 -9.49 49.86
C ASP A 746 -5.28 -9.94 48.67
N ILE A 747 -4.16 -10.64 48.93
CA ILE A 747 -3.34 -11.28 47.88
C ILE A 747 -4.11 -12.40 47.18
N ALA A 748 -4.83 -13.25 47.94
CA ALA A 748 -5.66 -14.31 47.38
C ALA A 748 -6.79 -13.74 46.50
N ASN A 749 -7.45 -12.67 46.95
CA ASN A 749 -8.49 -11.96 46.18
C ASN A 749 -7.92 -11.31 44.91
N LEU A 750 -6.67 -10.83 44.93
CA LEU A 750 -5.99 -10.32 43.74
C LEU A 750 -5.61 -11.44 42.77
N GLN A 751 -5.19 -12.61 43.27
CA GLN A 751 -4.91 -13.79 42.45
C GLN A 751 -6.19 -14.36 41.82
N ASP A 752 -7.30 -14.39 42.56
CA ASP A 752 -8.63 -14.78 42.05
C ASP A 752 -9.18 -13.77 41.02
N LYS A 753 -8.89 -12.47 41.17
CA LYS A 753 -9.21 -11.45 40.15
C LYS A 753 -8.37 -11.57 38.88
N VAL A 754 -7.16 -12.13 38.96
CA VAL A 754 -6.30 -12.39 37.80
C VAL A 754 -6.71 -13.69 37.11
N GLN A 755 -7.15 -14.72 37.84
CA GLN A 755 -7.66 -15.98 37.27
C GLN A 755 -9.08 -15.85 36.68
N SER A 756 -9.97 -15.04 37.27
CA SER A 756 -11.33 -14.79 36.74
C SER A 756 -11.40 -13.91 35.48
N LYS A 757 -10.27 -13.29 35.06
CA LYS A 757 -10.17 -12.59 33.78
C LYS A 757 -9.77 -13.49 32.60
N ALA A 758 -9.61 -14.79 32.83
CA ALA A 758 -9.11 -15.75 31.84
C ALA A 758 -10.16 -16.80 31.37
N GLU A 759 -11.44 -16.66 31.71
CA GLU A 759 -12.48 -17.55 31.20
C GLU A 759 -13.10 -16.99 29.91
N LEU A 760 -12.56 -17.48 28.78
CA LEU A 760 -13.12 -17.30 27.44
C LEU A 760 -14.50 -17.96 27.34
N SER A 761 -15.42 -17.30 26.64
CA SER A 761 -16.79 -17.77 26.39
C SER A 761 -16.83 -19.14 25.72
N ASP A 762 -17.90 -19.92 25.91
CA ASP A 762 -18.06 -21.24 25.26
C ASP A 762 -18.08 -21.14 23.72
N GLU A 763 -18.42 -19.97 23.16
CA GLU A 763 -18.28 -19.67 21.73
C GLU A 763 -16.82 -19.50 21.31
N GLU A 764 -15.98 -18.87 22.14
CA GLU A 764 -14.53 -18.78 21.92
C GLU A 764 -13.81 -20.10 22.20
N LYS A 765 -14.28 -20.92 23.15
CA LYS A 765 -13.81 -22.31 23.30
C LYS A 765 -14.17 -23.15 22.09
N LYS A 766 -15.39 -23.05 21.56
CA LYS A 766 -15.79 -23.70 20.30
C LYS A 766 -15.03 -23.16 19.09
N LEU A 767 -14.70 -21.87 19.08
CA LEU A 767 -13.88 -21.26 18.03
C LEU A 767 -12.42 -21.73 18.15
N ARG A 768 -11.87 -21.86 19.37
CA ARG A 768 -10.56 -22.46 19.63
C ARG A 768 -10.50 -23.95 19.36
N GLU A 769 -11.55 -24.71 19.66
CA GLU A 769 -11.65 -26.12 19.29
C GLU A 769 -11.75 -26.30 17.78
N LYS A 770 -12.47 -25.40 17.08
CA LYS A 770 -12.47 -25.36 15.60
C LYS A 770 -11.13 -24.91 15.01
N LEU A 771 -10.42 -23.99 15.65
CA LEU A 771 -9.08 -23.54 15.25
C LEU A 771 -8.00 -24.57 15.60
N ALA A 772 -8.18 -25.36 16.66
CA ALA A 772 -7.31 -26.47 17.04
C ALA A 772 -7.53 -27.73 16.18
N GLN A 773 -8.64 -27.80 15.46
CA GLN A 773 -8.91 -28.83 14.44
C GLN A 773 -8.32 -28.47 13.06
N ILE A 774 -7.71 -27.29 12.90
CA ILE A 774 -6.89 -26.97 11.73
C ILE A 774 -5.54 -27.68 11.93
N PRO A 775 -5.12 -28.59 11.04
CA PRO A 775 -3.92 -29.39 11.27
C PRO A 775 -2.69 -28.48 11.30
N VAL A 776 -2.11 -28.35 12.50
CA VAL A 776 -0.77 -27.81 12.70
C VAL A 776 0.21 -28.90 12.24
N PHE A 777 0.89 -28.69 11.12
CA PHE A 777 2.03 -29.51 10.75
C PHE A 777 3.19 -29.20 11.71
N GLN A 778 3.41 -30.08 12.70
CA GLN A 778 4.73 -30.29 13.25
C GLN A 778 5.31 -31.59 12.68
N PRO A 779 6.60 -31.63 12.30
CA PRO A 779 7.20 -32.85 11.78
C PRO A 779 7.63 -33.74 12.94
N THR A 780 6.93 -34.86 13.20
CA THR A 780 7.63 -36.12 13.55
C THR A 780 6.74 -37.37 13.43
N GLU A 781 7.34 -38.38 12.79
CA GLU A 781 7.13 -39.83 12.83
C GLU A 781 5.72 -40.47 12.66
N VAL A 782 5.71 -41.40 11.71
CA VAL A 782 4.64 -42.34 11.35
C VAL A 782 4.21 -43.17 12.56
N VAL A 783 2.89 -43.32 12.80
CA VAL A 783 2.11 -44.59 12.90
C VAL A 783 0.66 -44.27 13.34
N GLY A 784 -0.32 -44.79 12.58
CA GLY A 784 -1.56 -45.34 13.17
C GLY A 784 -2.89 -44.59 12.96
N GLN A 785 -3.57 -44.92 11.86
CA GLN A 785 -5.03 -45.00 11.62
C GLN A 785 -6.01 -44.17 12.49
N ILE A 786 -6.73 -43.25 11.83
CA ILE A 786 -8.00 -42.69 12.31
C ILE A 786 -9.12 -43.12 11.34
N GLY A 787 -10.11 -43.84 11.87
CA GLY A 787 -11.39 -44.10 11.22
C GLY A 787 -12.49 -43.27 11.89
N GLY A 788 -13.29 -42.59 11.07
CA GLY A 788 -14.50 -41.87 11.51
C GLY A 788 -15.17 -41.18 10.32
N GLU A 789 -16.33 -41.68 9.89
CA GLU A 789 -17.08 -41.21 8.73
C GLU A 789 -17.60 -39.77 8.90
N VAL A 790 -17.34 -38.93 7.90
CA VAL A 790 -17.97 -37.61 7.74
C VAL A 790 -19.17 -37.74 6.81
N THR A 791 -20.36 -37.41 7.29
CA THR A 791 -21.58 -37.36 6.47
C THR A 791 -21.60 -36.07 5.64
N VAL A 792 -21.35 -36.20 4.34
CA VAL A 792 -21.37 -35.08 3.38
C VAL A 792 -22.80 -34.87 2.87
N ILE A 793 -23.35 -33.66 3.06
CA ILE A 793 -24.60 -33.23 2.43
C ILE A 793 -24.30 -32.97 0.94
N LYS A 794 -24.74 -33.89 0.08
CA LYS A 794 -24.60 -33.78 -1.38
C LYS A 794 -25.55 -32.73 -1.94
N ARG A 795 -24.99 -31.67 -2.53
CA ARG A 795 -25.69 -30.80 -3.48
C ARG A 795 -25.60 -31.46 -4.85
N GLU A 796 -26.71 -31.56 -5.58
CA GLU A 796 -26.70 -32.06 -6.96
C GLU A 796 -25.97 -31.06 -7.86
N LEU A 797 -24.97 -31.56 -8.59
CA LEU A 797 -24.16 -30.81 -9.54
C LEU A 797 -25.00 -30.45 -10.77
N THR A 798 -24.90 -29.20 -11.22
CA THR A 798 -25.55 -28.76 -12.47
C THR A 798 -24.92 -29.45 -13.68
N GLU A 799 -25.59 -29.47 -14.83
CA GLU A 799 -25.03 -30.10 -16.05
C GLU A 799 -23.71 -29.46 -16.49
N ASP A 800 -23.53 -28.15 -16.26
CA ASP A 800 -22.26 -27.45 -16.50
C ASP A 800 -21.18 -27.89 -15.51
N ASP A 801 -21.52 -28.08 -14.24
CA ASP A 801 -20.59 -28.62 -13.24
C ASP A 801 -20.20 -30.06 -13.56
N GLN A 802 -21.14 -30.89 -14.05
CA GLN A 802 -20.87 -32.27 -14.45
C GLN A 802 -19.99 -32.33 -15.71
N ARG A 803 -20.18 -31.41 -16.66
CA ARG A 803 -19.35 -31.29 -17.85
C ARG A 803 -17.93 -30.84 -17.50
N GLN A 804 -17.79 -29.83 -16.64
CA GLN A 804 -16.50 -29.37 -16.11
C GLN A 804 -15.80 -30.47 -15.29
N THR A 805 -16.55 -31.22 -14.46
CA THR A 805 -16.00 -32.34 -13.67
C THR A 805 -15.52 -33.49 -14.57
N GLN A 806 -16.21 -33.78 -15.67
CA GLN A 806 -15.77 -34.79 -16.65
C GLN A 806 -14.57 -34.33 -17.50
N GLU A 807 -14.43 -33.04 -17.79
CA GLU A 807 -13.23 -32.47 -18.42
C GLU A 807 -12.02 -32.43 -17.45
N LEU A 808 -12.24 -32.13 -16.17
CA LEU A 808 -11.24 -32.23 -15.11
C LEU A 808 -10.74 -33.68 -14.90
N ALA A 809 -11.66 -34.64 -14.89
CA ALA A 809 -11.31 -36.06 -14.74
C ALA A 809 -10.45 -36.60 -15.92
N ARG A 810 -10.51 -35.97 -17.10
CA ARG A 810 -9.71 -36.34 -18.28
C ARG A 810 -8.28 -35.76 -18.27
N SER A 811 -8.01 -34.71 -17.51
CA SER A 811 -6.72 -33.99 -17.48
C SER A 811 -5.84 -34.34 -16.28
N LEU A 812 -6.45 -34.82 -15.19
CA LEU A 812 -5.77 -35.34 -13.98
C LEU A 812 -4.69 -36.41 -14.24
N PRO A 813 -4.87 -37.39 -15.15
CA PRO A 813 -3.86 -38.44 -15.36
C PRO A 813 -2.53 -37.92 -15.91
N GLY A 814 -2.53 -36.83 -16.68
CA GLY A 814 -1.30 -36.28 -17.28
C GLY A 814 -0.40 -35.57 -16.27
N ILE A 815 -0.99 -34.87 -15.29
CA ILE A 815 -0.24 -34.18 -14.23
C ILE A 815 0.34 -35.19 -13.24
N VAL A 816 -0.42 -36.25 -12.91
CA VAL A 816 0.08 -37.36 -12.08
C VAL A 816 1.22 -38.10 -12.79
N GLN A 817 1.13 -38.30 -14.11
CA GLN A 817 2.20 -38.90 -14.91
C GLN A 817 3.51 -38.10 -14.88
N VAL A 818 3.43 -36.77 -14.98
CA VAL A 818 4.62 -35.89 -14.94
C VAL A 818 5.28 -35.93 -13.55
N VAL A 819 4.49 -35.97 -12.48
CA VAL A 819 5.00 -36.08 -11.10
C VAL A 819 5.58 -37.48 -10.82
N GLU A 820 4.97 -38.53 -11.37
CA GLU A 820 5.49 -39.90 -11.29
C GLU A 820 6.77 -40.07 -12.12
N GLU A 821 6.88 -39.47 -13.31
CA GLU A 821 8.12 -39.45 -14.11
C GLU A 821 9.24 -38.68 -13.42
N LEU A 822 8.94 -37.53 -12.81
CA LEU A 822 9.89 -36.77 -11.98
C LEU A 822 10.39 -37.60 -10.79
N ASN A 823 9.49 -38.27 -10.05
CA ASN A 823 9.88 -39.14 -8.95
C ASN A 823 10.68 -40.37 -9.41
N LYS A 824 10.38 -40.91 -10.59
CA LYS A 824 11.11 -42.03 -11.18
C LYS A 824 12.51 -41.61 -11.63
N LEU A 825 12.65 -40.46 -12.27
CA LEU A 825 13.95 -39.88 -12.65
C LEU A 825 14.79 -39.52 -11.42
N VAL A 826 14.16 -39.10 -10.32
CA VAL A 826 14.82 -38.89 -9.02
C VAL A 826 15.36 -40.21 -8.45
N GLN A 827 14.57 -41.30 -8.47
CA GLN A 827 15.03 -42.63 -8.02
C GLN A 827 16.11 -43.23 -8.94
N GLU A 828 16.03 -42.98 -10.25
CA GLU A 828 17.05 -43.41 -11.23
C GLU A 828 18.35 -42.60 -11.08
N ALA A 829 18.28 -41.30 -10.74
CA ALA A 829 19.44 -40.46 -10.45
C ALA A 829 20.11 -40.79 -9.10
N GLU A 830 19.33 -41.20 -8.08
CA GLU A 830 19.85 -41.69 -6.80
C GLU A 830 20.59 -43.03 -6.95
N GLY A 831 20.24 -43.85 -7.94
CA GLY A 831 20.91 -45.11 -8.27
C GLY A 831 22.18 -44.97 -9.13
N ALA A 832 22.38 -43.82 -9.80
CA ALA A 832 23.46 -43.59 -10.76
C ALA A 832 24.50 -42.57 -10.24
N ALA A 833 24.93 -42.72 -8.99
CA ALA A 833 25.95 -41.85 -8.39
C ALA A 833 27.38 -42.33 -8.68
N GLU A 834 27.84 -42.24 -9.93
CA GLU A 834 29.29 -42.31 -10.27
C GLU A 834 29.66 -41.37 -11.44
N SER A 835 29.37 -40.06 -11.33
CA SER A 835 30.13 -39.03 -12.09
C SER A 835 29.87 -37.61 -11.56
N PRO A 836 30.91 -36.77 -11.35
CA PRO A 836 30.79 -35.41 -10.85
C PRO A 836 30.72 -34.42 -12.01
N THR A 837 29.54 -34.20 -12.59
CA THR A 837 29.23 -32.97 -13.32
C THR A 837 27.92 -32.43 -12.80
N GLN A 838 28.00 -31.23 -12.20
CA GLN A 838 27.03 -30.64 -11.31
C GLN A 838 25.75 -30.23 -12.03
N ASN A 839 24.66 -30.96 -11.75
CA ASN A 839 23.30 -30.51 -12.02
C ASN A 839 22.88 -29.50 -10.93
N PRO A 840 22.33 -28.31 -11.28
CA PRO A 840 21.81 -27.33 -10.31
C PRO A 840 20.81 -27.93 -9.32
N VAL A 841 20.00 -28.90 -9.75
CA VAL A 841 19.07 -29.65 -8.89
C VAL A 841 19.82 -30.52 -7.86
N ASN A 842 20.96 -31.10 -8.24
CA ASN A 842 21.81 -31.89 -7.33
C ASN A 842 22.60 -31.01 -6.35
N ILE A 843 23.02 -29.81 -6.76
CA ILE A 843 23.62 -28.82 -5.84
C ILE A 843 22.57 -28.35 -4.82
N TYR A 844 21.37 -28.03 -5.29
CA TYR A 844 20.23 -27.64 -4.48
C TYR A 844 19.83 -28.71 -3.44
N LEU A 845 19.77 -30.00 -3.85
CA LEU A 845 19.49 -31.11 -2.93
C LEU A 845 20.65 -31.41 -1.97
N LYS A 846 21.91 -31.21 -2.40
CA LYS A 846 23.10 -31.36 -1.55
C LYS A 846 23.19 -30.27 -0.48
N ASN A 847 22.78 -29.04 -0.79
CA ASN A 847 22.75 -27.91 0.15
C ASN A 847 21.68 -28.08 1.24
N ARG A 848 20.58 -28.79 0.95
CA ARG A 848 19.57 -29.20 1.95
C ARG A 848 20.12 -30.15 3.02
N GLY A 849 21.13 -30.97 2.69
CA GLY A 849 21.81 -31.87 3.62
C GLY A 849 22.93 -31.23 4.43
N ASN A 850 23.30 -29.98 4.12
CA ASN A 850 24.34 -29.26 4.85
C ASN A 850 23.75 -28.61 6.11
N LEU A 851 24.11 -29.13 7.29
CA LEU A 851 23.50 -28.80 8.60
C LEU A 851 23.39 -27.29 8.90
N SER A 852 24.36 -26.47 8.46
CA SER A 852 24.34 -25.01 8.70
C SER A 852 23.31 -24.30 7.83
N TYR A 853 23.31 -24.58 6.53
CA TYR A 853 22.44 -23.94 5.54
C TYR A 853 20.97 -24.36 5.75
N GLY A 854 20.73 -25.66 5.95
CA GLY A 854 19.38 -26.19 6.20
C GLY A 854 18.73 -25.56 7.44
N GLN A 855 19.48 -25.38 8.53
CA GLN A 855 18.98 -24.72 9.75
C GLN A 855 18.71 -23.23 9.55
N ALA A 856 19.54 -22.52 8.77
CA ALA A 856 19.33 -21.10 8.46
C ALA A 856 18.09 -20.90 7.58
N ALA A 857 17.91 -21.74 6.55
CA ALA A 857 16.75 -21.71 5.67
C ALA A 857 15.45 -22.07 6.42
N GLU A 858 15.48 -23.10 7.27
CA GLU A 858 14.32 -23.51 8.09
C GLU A 858 13.90 -22.41 9.09
N ARG A 859 14.87 -21.77 9.76
CA ARG A 859 14.58 -20.65 10.68
C ARG A 859 14.03 -19.42 9.97
N ALA A 860 14.45 -19.15 8.73
CA ALA A 860 13.90 -18.09 7.90
C ALA A 860 12.48 -18.41 7.40
N GLY A 861 12.06 -19.67 7.47
CA GLY A 861 10.86 -20.15 6.77
C GLY A 861 11.01 -20.06 5.26
N TYR A 862 12.22 -20.33 4.75
CA TYR A 862 12.56 -20.17 3.35
C TYR A 862 11.87 -21.25 2.49
N VAL A 863 11.18 -20.84 1.43
CA VAL A 863 10.43 -21.74 0.56
C VAL A 863 11.29 -22.33 -0.53
N THR A 864 11.12 -23.62 -0.77
CA THR A 864 11.68 -24.32 -1.92
C THR A 864 10.83 -24.09 -3.18
N GLY A 865 11.41 -24.10 -4.38
CA GLY A 865 10.61 -24.03 -5.62
C GLY A 865 9.49 -25.09 -5.69
N ALA A 866 9.71 -26.26 -5.06
CA ALA A 866 8.71 -27.32 -4.94
C ALA A 866 7.55 -26.95 -3.99
N SER A 867 7.82 -26.34 -2.84
CA SER A 867 6.79 -25.84 -1.91
C SER A 867 5.98 -24.70 -2.53
N ILE A 868 6.62 -23.79 -3.29
CA ILE A 868 5.91 -22.75 -4.05
C ILE A 868 4.97 -23.40 -5.07
N ALA A 869 5.43 -24.42 -5.80
CA ALA A 869 4.60 -25.16 -6.74
C ALA A 869 3.41 -25.86 -6.04
N THR A 870 3.61 -26.46 -4.86
CA THR A 870 2.52 -27.06 -4.06
C THR A 870 1.51 -26.01 -3.59
N ILE A 871 1.97 -24.88 -3.04
CA ILE A 871 1.13 -23.74 -2.62
C ILE A 871 0.26 -23.24 -3.78
N ILE A 872 0.84 -23.22 -4.98
CA ILE A 872 0.16 -22.78 -6.20
C ILE A 872 -0.86 -23.80 -6.70
N VAL A 873 -0.52 -25.10 -6.68
CA VAL A 873 -1.44 -26.18 -7.04
C VAL A 873 -2.64 -26.20 -6.09
N GLU A 874 -2.43 -25.95 -4.80
CA GLU A 874 -3.49 -25.89 -3.80
C GLU A 874 -4.41 -24.66 -3.95
N ASN A 875 -3.91 -23.56 -4.50
CA ASN A 875 -4.65 -22.30 -4.63
C ASN A 875 -5.37 -22.13 -5.99
N ASN A 876 -5.11 -22.98 -7.00
CA ASN A 876 -5.72 -22.86 -8.34
C ASN A 876 -6.81 -23.92 -8.61
N GLN A 877 -8.05 -23.48 -8.83
CA GLN A 877 -9.12 -24.26 -9.51
C GLN A 877 -9.07 -24.13 -11.05
N ALA A 878 -7.94 -23.71 -11.63
CA ALA A 878 -7.84 -23.38 -13.06
C ALA A 878 -7.07 -24.44 -13.87
N GLN A 879 -7.55 -24.70 -15.09
CA GLN A 879 -6.90 -25.53 -16.11
C GLN A 879 -5.52 -24.96 -16.46
N ILE A 880 -4.47 -25.76 -16.25
CA ILE A 880 -3.11 -25.50 -16.77
C ILE A 880 -2.97 -26.34 -18.06
N PRO A 881 -2.53 -25.76 -19.20
CA PRO A 881 -2.29 -26.52 -20.42
C PRO A 881 -1.29 -27.65 -20.19
N SER A 882 -1.59 -28.87 -20.67
CA SER A 882 -0.63 -29.97 -20.66
C SER A 882 0.47 -29.74 -21.69
N LEU A 883 1.71 -29.69 -21.24
CA LEU A 883 2.88 -29.41 -22.08
C LEU A 883 3.57 -30.71 -22.53
N LYS A 884 3.89 -30.80 -23.82
CA LYS A 884 4.73 -31.85 -24.42
C LYS A 884 6.17 -31.36 -24.48
N ILE A 885 7.10 -32.20 -24.04
CA ILE A 885 8.54 -31.92 -23.98
C ILE A 885 9.20 -32.46 -25.26
N GLU A 886 9.81 -31.59 -26.07
CA GLU A 886 10.72 -31.97 -27.15
C GLU A 886 12.01 -31.13 -27.09
N GLY A 887 13.15 -31.78 -26.79
CA GLY A 887 14.44 -31.50 -27.44
C GLY A 887 15.40 -30.40 -26.93
N SER A 888 16.24 -30.76 -25.95
CA SER A 888 17.67 -30.41 -25.72
C SER A 888 18.18 -28.95 -25.68
N LYS A 889 18.03 -28.29 -24.52
CA LYS A 889 19.16 -27.85 -23.66
C LYS A 889 19.10 -28.57 -22.31
N SER A 890 19.99 -28.29 -21.35
CA SER A 890 20.07 -29.08 -20.11
C SER A 890 18.68 -29.16 -19.47
N ALA A 891 18.10 -30.37 -19.37
CA ALA A 891 16.69 -30.55 -19.07
C ALA A 891 16.26 -29.87 -17.76
N ALA A 892 17.20 -29.65 -16.83
CA ALA A 892 16.99 -28.96 -15.57
C ALA A 892 16.89 -27.43 -15.68
N GLU A 893 17.66 -26.78 -16.56
CA GLU A 893 17.57 -25.32 -16.76
C GLU A 893 16.30 -24.94 -17.53
N GLU A 894 15.92 -25.72 -18.54
CA GLU A 894 14.64 -25.55 -19.23
C GLU A 894 13.47 -25.77 -18.27
N GLN A 895 13.53 -26.79 -17.41
CA GLN A 895 12.52 -27.01 -16.37
C GLN A 895 12.44 -25.85 -15.38
N MET A 896 13.57 -25.29 -14.95
CA MET A 896 13.57 -24.14 -14.02
C MET A 896 13.06 -22.87 -14.69
N ASN A 897 13.42 -22.61 -15.94
CA ASN A 897 12.89 -21.50 -16.71
C ASN A 897 11.38 -21.64 -16.93
N GLN A 898 10.90 -22.85 -17.22
CA GLN A 898 9.47 -23.14 -17.28
C GLN A 898 8.76 -22.92 -15.94
N VAL A 899 9.37 -23.35 -14.83
CA VAL A 899 8.83 -23.06 -13.49
C VAL A 899 8.77 -21.55 -13.25
N ASN A 900 9.84 -20.81 -13.58
CA ASN A 900 9.88 -19.36 -13.45
C ASN A 900 8.82 -18.65 -14.31
N ASP A 901 8.60 -19.09 -15.56
CA ASP A 901 7.58 -18.55 -16.46
C ASP A 901 6.15 -18.79 -15.92
N VAL A 902 5.90 -20.01 -15.43
CA VAL A 902 4.61 -20.35 -14.80
C VAL A 902 4.40 -19.55 -13.51
N LEU A 903 5.43 -19.41 -12.68
CA LEU A 903 5.38 -18.60 -11.47
C LEU A 903 5.08 -17.15 -11.80
N LYS A 904 5.75 -16.58 -12.80
CA LYS A 904 5.51 -15.23 -13.31
C LYS A 904 4.06 -15.02 -13.74
N GLU A 905 3.53 -15.92 -14.57
CA GLU A 905 2.15 -15.81 -15.07
C GLU A 905 1.14 -15.83 -13.91
N ILE A 906 1.37 -16.69 -12.92
CA ILE A 906 0.50 -16.83 -11.75
C ILE A 906 0.59 -15.61 -10.84
N ILE A 907 1.81 -15.14 -10.55
CA ILE A 907 2.04 -13.91 -9.78
C ILE A 907 1.28 -12.75 -10.41
N ASN A 908 1.49 -12.50 -11.71
CA ASN A 908 0.87 -11.39 -12.44
C ASN A 908 -0.65 -11.54 -12.58
N ARG A 909 -1.19 -12.76 -12.45
CA ARG A 909 -2.64 -12.98 -12.46
C ARG A 909 -3.28 -12.68 -11.10
N THR A 910 -2.58 -12.94 -10.01
CA THR A 910 -3.09 -12.73 -8.64
C THR A 910 -2.76 -11.35 -8.08
N ALA A 911 -1.71 -10.72 -8.59
CA ALA A 911 -1.24 -9.42 -8.16
C ALA A 911 -2.07 -8.28 -8.78
N PRO A 912 -2.24 -7.14 -8.07
CA PRO A 912 -2.62 -5.88 -8.69
C PRO A 912 -1.70 -5.53 -9.87
N LYS A 913 -2.19 -4.76 -10.85
CA LYS A 913 -1.41 -4.44 -12.06
C LYS A 913 -0.09 -3.73 -11.76
N GLU A 914 -0.09 -2.93 -10.70
CA GLU A 914 1.06 -2.20 -10.17
C GLU A 914 2.15 -3.10 -9.56
N ASP A 915 1.82 -4.35 -9.20
CA ASP A 915 2.74 -5.30 -8.56
C ASP A 915 3.17 -6.43 -9.51
N HIS A 916 2.97 -6.23 -10.82
CA HIS A 916 3.44 -7.18 -11.83
C HIS A 916 4.97 -7.29 -11.84
N VAL A 917 5.42 -8.50 -12.16
CA VAL A 917 6.83 -8.85 -12.33
C VAL A 917 7.05 -9.24 -13.81
N ASP A 918 7.97 -8.54 -14.47
CA ASP A 918 8.24 -8.70 -15.90
C ASP A 918 9.33 -9.75 -16.17
N GLU A 919 10.30 -9.87 -15.29
CA GLU A 919 11.27 -10.97 -15.28
C GLU A 919 11.22 -11.59 -13.91
N PHE A 920 10.94 -12.89 -13.80
CA PHE A 920 10.89 -13.56 -12.50
C PHE A 920 11.86 -14.72 -12.51
N LYS A 921 12.74 -14.77 -11.52
CA LYS A 921 13.65 -15.88 -11.31
C LYS A 921 13.79 -16.16 -9.83
N LEU A 922 13.35 -17.33 -9.39
CA LEU A 922 13.52 -17.73 -8.00
C LEU A 922 15.02 -17.86 -7.65
N VAL A 923 15.45 -17.26 -6.54
CA VAL A 923 16.80 -17.46 -6.02
C VAL A 923 16.84 -18.79 -5.30
N THR A 924 17.44 -19.80 -5.93
CA THR A 924 17.54 -21.15 -5.38
C THR A 924 18.63 -21.28 -4.32
N GLU A 925 19.61 -20.37 -4.32
CA GLU A 925 20.78 -20.36 -3.44
C GLU A 925 21.00 -18.98 -2.79
N PRO A 926 20.09 -18.51 -1.91
CA PRO A 926 20.33 -17.30 -1.13
C PRO A 926 21.55 -17.47 -0.22
N THR A 927 22.32 -16.41 -0.04
CA THR A 927 23.45 -16.36 0.88
C THR A 927 22.99 -16.48 2.35
N GLU A 928 23.87 -16.93 3.24
CA GLU A 928 23.57 -16.94 4.69
C GLU A 928 23.20 -15.55 5.23
N LYS A 929 23.78 -14.49 4.67
CA LYS A 929 23.44 -13.10 5.02
C LYS A 929 22.01 -12.74 4.61
N GLU A 930 21.58 -13.14 3.41
CA GLU A 930 20.22 -12.96 2.93
C GLU A 930 19.20 -13.74 3.78
N LEU A 931 19.49 -15.01 4.10
CA LEU A 931 18.66 -15.83 4.98
C LEU A 931 18.56 -15.25 6.40
N LYS A 932 19.69 -14.77 6.97
CA LYS A 932 19.70 -14.10 8.28
C LYS A 932 18.85 -12.83 8.27
N LYS A 933 18.95 -12.02 7.21
CA LYS A 933 18.11 -10.80 7.05
C LYS A 933 16.63 -11.15 6.95
N LEU A 934 16.24 -12.18 6.19
CA LEU A 934 14.86 -12.67 6.12
C LEU A 934 14.33 -13.11 7.48
N HIS A 935 15.11 -13.91 8.21
CA HIS A 935 14.74 -14.37 9.55
C HIS A 935 14.55 -13.19 10.51
N ASN A 936 15.52 -12.28 10.54
CA ASN A 936 15.47 -11.07 11.36
C ASN A 936 14.26 -10.20 11.00
N LEU A 937 13.87 -10.12 9.73
CA LEU A 937 12.70 -9.37 9.29
C LEU A 937 11.40 -9.94 9.86
N ARG A 938 11.22 -11.26 9.75
CA ARG A 938 10.06 -11.98 10.29
C ARG A 938 9.99 -11.86 11.81
N GLU A 939 11.11 -12.09 12.48
CA GLU A 939 11.21 -12.00 13.94
C GLU A 939 10.95 -10.57 14.41
N TYR A 940 11.53 -9.57 13.74
CA TYR A 940 11.36 -8.15 14.07
C TYR A 940 9.88 -7.75 14.02
N VAL A 941 9.19 -8.05 12.92
CA VAL A 941 7.76 -7.72 12.78
C VAL A 941 6.93 -8.44 13.83
N HIS A 942 7.20 -9.72 14.10
CA HIS A 942 6.51 -10.47 15.15
C HIS A 942 6.71 -9.84 16.53
N LEU A 943 7.94 -9.46 16.87
CA LEU A 943 8.26 -8.84 18.14
C LEU A 943 7.58 -7.47 18.26
N VAL A 944 7.65 -6.60 17.25
CA VAL A 944 7.09 -5.24 17.38
C VAL A 944 5.56 -5.19 17.29
N THR A 945 4.92 -6.09 16.55
CA THR A 945 3.46 -6.08 16.34
C THR A 945 2.71 -7.10 17.19
N GLY A 946 3.37 -8.18 17.62
CA GLY A 946 2.72 -9.35 18.24
C GLY A 946 2.00 -10.25 17.24
N VAL A 947 2.02 -9.94 15.94
CA VAL A 947 1.36 -10.72 14.89
C VAL A 947 2.31 -11.80 14.40
N ALA A 948 1.86 -13.06 14.35
CA ALA A 948 2.62 -14.12 13.70
C ALA A 948 2.48 -13.96 12.19
N ILE A 949 3.60 -14.07 11.46
CA ILE A 949 3.58 -14.04 9.99
C ILE A 949 3.47 -15.49 9.52
N PRO A 950 2.29 -15.95 9.06
CA PRO A 950 2.10 -17.34 8.67
C PRO A 950 2.79 -17.64 7.33
N ASN A 951 3.14 -16.60 6.57
CA ASN A 951 3.71 -16.74 5.26
C ASN A 951 5.08 -17.41 5.29
N GLU A 952 5.25 -18.22 4.28
CA GLU A 952 6.49 -18.81 3.83
C GLU A 952 7.27 -17.74 3.03
N LEU A 953 8.60 -17.62 3.19
CA LEU A 953 9.39 -16.49 2.65
C LEU A 953 10.34 -16.95 1.54
N PHE A 954 10.50 -16.18 0.46
CA PHE A 954 11.49 -16.50 -0.57
C PHE A 954 12.13 -15.25 -1.19
N ILE A 955 13.23 -15.43 -1.90
CA ILE A 955 13.94 -14.36 -2.61
C ILE A 955 13.83 -14.63 -4.11
N TYR A 956 13.60 -13.58 -4.89
CA TYR A 956 13.60 -13.66 -6.35
C TYR A 956 14.44 -12.54 -6.97
N GLU A 957 14.92 -12.78 -8.18
CA GLU A 957 15.55 -11.83 -9.08
C GLU A 957 14.57 -11.48 -10.20
N GLY A 958 14.65 -10.27 -10.73
CA GLY A 958 13.67 -9.82 -11.71
C GLY A 958 13.61 -8.33 -11.98
N THR A 959 12.60 -7.95 -12.75
CA THR A 959 12.19 -6.57 -13.00
C THR A 959 10.71 -6.41 -12.66
N GLY A 960 10.29 -5.21 -12.26
CA GLY A 960 8.91 -4.94 -11.83
C GLY A 960 8.79 -4.73 -10.32
N SER A 961 7.82 -5.37 -9.68
CA SER A 961 7.62 -5.24 -8.23
C SER A 961 8.84 -5.67 -7.41
N LYS A 962 8.98 -5.09 -6.21
CA LYS A 962 10.02 -5.47 -5.24
C LYS A 962 9.55 -6.48 -4.19
N GLY A 963 8.23 -6.67 -4.10
CA GLY A 963 7.55 -7.57 -3.17
C GLY A 963 6.41 -8.29 -3.87
N ILE A 964 6.18 -9.55 -3.50
CA ILE A 964 5.05 -10.32 -4.03
C ILE A 964 4.41 -11.15 -2.93
N ASN A 965 3.09 -11.17 -2.89
CA ASN A 965 2.31 -12.06 -2.02
C ASN A 965 1.58 -13.11 -2.87
N ILE A 966 1.99 -14.38 -2.72
CA ILE A 966 1.38 -15.51 -3.43
C ILE A 966 0.28 -16.10 -2.54
N GLY A 967 -0.96 -15.66 -2.80
CA GLY A 967 -2.17 -16.25 -2.25
C GLY A 967 -2.18 -16.34 -0.72
N GLN A 968 -1.64 -15.34 -0.03
CA GLN A 968 -1.57 -15.22 1.44
C GLN A 968 -0.76 -16.33 2.13
N LYS A 969 -0.07 -17.17 1.35
CA LYS A 969 0.70 -18.32 1.82
C LYS A 969 2.20 -18.08 1.73
N ALA A 970 2.67 -17.35 0.72
CA ALA A 970 4.09 -17.04 0.57
C ALA A 970 4.33 -15.56 0.24
N ILE A 971 5.44 -15.01 0.73
CA ILE A 971 5.90 -13.65 0.44
C ILE A 971 7.30 -13.73 -0.19
N GLY A 972 7.43 -13.21 -1.40
CA GLY A 972 8.69 -13.06 -2.11
C GLY A 972 9.22 -11.64 -1.99
N LEU A 973 10.52 -11.50 -1.72
CA LEU A 973 11.19 -10.20 -1.68
C LEU A 973 12.32 -10.17 -2.72
N HIS A 974 12.40 -9.08 -3.48
CA HIS A 974 13.38 -8.95 -4.54
C HIS A 974 14.81 -8.89 -3.98
N ARG A 975 15.74 -9.59 -4.63
CA ARG A 975 17.12 -9.78 -4.14
C ARG A 975 17.85 -8.45 -3.91
N GLU A 976 17.57 -7.44 -4.72
CA GLU A 976 18.19 -6.11 -4.59
C GLU A 976 17.95 -5.49 -3.20
N LEU A 977 16.80 -5.77 -2.57
CA LEU A 977 16.45 -5.23 -1.25
C LEU A 977 17.41 -5.70 -0.16
N PHE A 978 18.08 -6.84 -0.37
CA PHE A 978 19.06 -7.40 0.55
C PHE A 978 20.47 -6.82 0.33
N ALA A 979 20.75 -6.26 -0.85
CA ALA A 979 21.99 -5.55 -1.16
C ALA A 979 21.99 -4.13 -0.60
N LEU A 980 20.81 -3.53 -0.40
CA LEU A 980 20.66 -2.21 0.21
C LEU A 980 21.15 -2.22 1.66
N THR A 981 21.84 -1.14 2.03
CA THR A 981 22.20 -0.83 3.42
C THR A 981 21.02 -0.27 4.21
N ASP A 982 19.98 0.26 3.55
CA ASP A 982 18.82 0.85 4.23
C ASP A 982 17.74 -0.21 4.53
N LYS A 983 17.56 -0.51 5.82
CA LYS A 983 16.49 -1.39 6.34
C LYS A 983 15.09 -0.95 5.94
N LYS A 984 14.87 0.36 5.77
CA LYS A 984 13.52 0.93 5.63
C LYS A 984 12.80 0.43 4.40
N GLU A 985 13.52 0.26 3.29
CA GLU A 985 12.91 -0.19 2.03
C GLU A 985 12.51 -1.66 2.13
N LEU A 986 13.43 -2.53 2.57
CA LEU A 986 13.16 -3.97 2.79
C LEU A 986 12.04 -4.20 3.82
N LEU A 987 12.03 -3.46 4.93
CA LEU A 987 10.94 -3.51 5.91
C LEU A 987 9.64 -2.96 5.34
N GLY A 988 9.67 -1.84 4.62
CA GLY A 988 8.51 -1.23 4.00
C GLY A 988 7.82 -2.17 3.00
N THR A 989 8.59 -2.78 2.10
CA THR A 989 8.11 -3.78 1.15
C THR A 989 7.53 -4.99 1.86
N PHE A 990 8.21 -5.51 2.89
CA PHE A 990 7.68 -6.66 3.61
C PHE A 990 6.39 -6.37 4.38
N LEU A 991 6.27 -5.20 5.00
CA LEU A 991 5.04 -4.78 5.66
C LEU A 991 3.90 -4.58 4.65
N HIS A 992 4.21 -4.07 3.46
CA HIS A 992 3.26 -3.97 2.35
C HIS A 992 2.69 -5.36 2.00
N GLU A 993 3.56 -6.35 1.76
CA GLU A 993 3.13 -7.71 1.43
C GLU A 993 2.36 -8.40 2.56
N ILE A 994 2.67 -8.12 3.83
CA ILE A 994 1.92 -8.67 4.96
C ILE A 994 0.47 -8.18 4.95
N VAL A 995 0.21 -6.93 4.56
CA VAL A 995 -1.16 -6.39 4.51
C VAL A 995 -1.99 -7.09 3.44
N HIS A 996 -1.36 -7.57 2.36
CA HIS A 996 -2.03 -8.40 1.36
C HIS A 996 -2.55 -9.73 1.90
N ASN A 997 -2.14 -10.17 3.08
CA ASN A 997 -2.77 -11.32 3.75
C ASN A 997 -4.25 -11.09 4.10
N ASP A 998 -4.64 -9.83 4.33
CA ASP A 998 -6.03 -9.48 4.70
C ASP A 998 -6.75 -8.74 3.58
N VAL A 999 -6.03 -8.02 2.70
CA VAL A 999 -6.62 -7.14 1.67
C VAL A 999 -5.88 -7.26 0.35
N MET A 1000 -6.52 -7.82 -0.68
CA MET A 1000 -5.93 -8.00 -2.02
C MET A 1000 -5.86 -6.72 -2.87
N SER A 1001 -6.55 -5.65 -2.48
CA SER A 1001 -6.60 -4.38 -3.22
C SER A 1001 -5.93 -3.24 -2.44
N HIS A 1002 -5.37 -2.26 -3.14
CA HIS A 1002 -4.82 -1.03 -2.54
C HIS A 1002 -5.88 -0.01 -2.09
N ASP A 1003 -6.98 -0.49 -1.50
CA ASP A 1003 -8.06 0.38 -1.02
C ASP A 1003 -7.78 0.99 0.37
N ASN A 1004 -8.76 1.72 0.93
CA ASN A 1004 -8.61 2.33 2.25
C ASN A 1004 -8.34 1.31 3.37
N ARG A 1005 -8.81 0.05 3.25
CA ARG A 1005 -8.52 -0.99 4.25
C ARG A 1005 -7.06 -1.39 4.20
N PHE A 1006 -6.49 -1.52 3.01
CA PHE A 1006 -5.06 -1.74 2.84
C PHE A 1006 -4.24 -0.61 3.46
N ILE A 1007 -4.56 0.65 3.13
CA ILE A 1007 -3.86 1.81 3.70
C ILE A 1007 -3.96 1.83 5.23
N HIS A 1008 -5.14 1.54 5.79
CA HIS A 1008 -5.32 1.46 7.24
C HIS A 1008 -4.58 0.28 7.88
N GLY A 1009 -4.52 -0.88 7.22
CA GLY A 1009 -3.74 -2.03 7.67
C GLY A 1009 -2.25 -1.69 7.73
N LEU A 1010 -1.73 -1.09 6.67
CA LEU A 1010 -0.33 -0.66 6.59
C LEU A 1010 0.00 0.43 7.64
N GLN A 1011 -0.89 1.41 7.82
CA GLN A 1011 -0.76 2.43 8.87
C GLN A 1011 -0.80 1.83 10.26
N GLY A 1012 -1.65 0.82 10.50
CA GLY A 1012 -1.77 0.14 11.79
C GLY A 1012 -0.49 -0.61 12.16
N ILE A 1013 0.07 -1.37 11.21
CA ILE A 1013 1.32 -2.10 11.42
C ILE A 1013 2.48 -1.13 11.61
N ASN A 1014 2.59 -0.09 10.78
CA ASN A 1014 3.61 0.95 10.94
C ASN A 1014 3.50 1.69 12.29
N ALA A 1015 2.28 1.99 12.74
CA ALA A 1015 2.07 2.63 14.03
C ALA A 1015 2.51 1.74 15.20
N ALA A 1016 2.27 0.42 15.12
CA ALA A 1016 2.74 -0.54 16.12
C ALA A 1016 4.27 -0.60 16.17
N VAL A 1017 4.93 -0.68 15.00
CA VAL A 1017 6.39 -0.63 14.88
C VAL A 1017 6.94 0.65 15.53
N ILE A 1018 6.44 1.82 15.11
CA ILE A 1018 6.88 3.13 15.62
C ILE A 1018 6.64 3.25 17.14
N SER A 1019 5.51 2.77 17.64
CA SER A 1019 5.19 2.81 19.07
C SER A 1019 6.19 2.00 19.87
N GLN A 1020 6.47 0.75 19.46
CA GLN A 1020 7.40 -0.13 20.16
C GLN A 1020 8.83 0.44 20.14
N THR A 1021 9.29 0.94 19.00
CA THR A 1021 10.63 1.57 18.89
C THR A 1021 10.74 2.80 19.78
N LYS A 1022 9.68 3.63 19.86
CA LYS A 1022 9.64 4.80 20.77
C LYS A 1022 9.67 4.40 22.25
N GLU A 1023 9.00 3.32 22.63
CA GLU A 1023 9.02 2.82 24.01
C GLU A 1023 10.41 2.32 24.40
N ILE A 1024 11.07 1.56 23.51
CA ILE A 1024 12.46 1.11 23.70
C ILE A 1024 13.39 2.31 23.83
N ALA A 1025 13.29 3.29 22.93
CA ALA A 1025 14.09 4.51 22.98
C ALA A 1025 13.90 5.27 24.30
N LYS A 1026 12.65 5.43 24.75
CA LYS A 1026 12.36 6.07 26.05
C LYS A 1026 13.04 5.35 27.21
N LYS A 1027 12.97 4.01 27.25
CA LYS A 1027 13.61 3.21 28.30
C LYS A 1027 15.13 3.33 28.26
N LEU A 1028 15.73 3.35 27.07
CA LEU A 1028 17.16 3.58 26.90
C LEU A 1028 17.59 4.96 27.43
N PHE A 1029 16.84 6.02 27.10
CA PHE A 1029 17.11 7.37 27.59
C PHE A 1029 16.86 7.55 29.09
N SER A 1030 15.95 6.78 29.68
CA SER A 1030 15.66 6.80 31.12
C SER A 1030 16.45 5.79 31.93
N GLU A 1031 17.49 5.18 31.35
CA GLU A 1031 18.33 4.12 31.96
C GLU A 1031 17.52 2.95 32.55
N THR A 1032 16.32 2.72 32.01
CA THR A 1032 15.42 1.65 32.45
C THR A 1032 15.80 0.35 31.74
N SER A 1033 15.82 -0.77 32.47
CA SER A 1033 16.20 -2.05 31.90
C SER A 1033 15.22 -2.48 30.80
N LEU A 1034 15.77 -2.88 29.65
CA LEU A 1034 15.00 -3.45 28.56
C LEU A 1034 14.56 -4.88 28.90
N SER A 1035 13.32 -5.24 28.58
CA SER A 1035 12.85 -6.62 28.64
C SER A 1035 13.60 -7.51 27.63
N PRO A 1036 13.61 -8.85 27.78
CA PRO A 1036 14.26 -9.75 26.83
C PRO A 1036 13.79 -9.54 25.37
N LYS A 1037 12.49 -9.30 25.20
CA LYS A 1037 11.86 -8.96 23.92
C LYS A 1037 12.44 -7.69 23.31
N GLU A 1038 12.57 -6.63 24.11
CA GLU A 1038 13.11 -5.33 23.67
C GLU A 1038 14.61 -5.39 23.40
N LYS A 1039 15.37 -6.17 24.18
CA LYS A 1039 16.78 -6.47 23.89
C LYS A 1039 16.93 -7.18 22.56
N ARG A 1040 16.08 -8.16 22.28
CA ARG A 1040 16.09 -8.87 21.00
C ARG A 1040 15.77 -7.96 19.81
N ILE A 1041 14.81 -7.04 19.96
CA ILE A 1041 14.52 -6.02 18.94
C ILE A 1041 15.78 -5.16 18.67
N MET A 1042 16.47 -4.70 19.73
CA MET A 1042 17.71 -3.93 19.59
C MET A 1042 18.86 -4.73 18.96
N GLU A 1043 19.00 -6.01 19.29
CA GLU A 1043 19.98 -6.90 18.66
C GLU A 1043 19.72 -7.02 17.15
N ILE A 1044 18.45 -7.19 16.74
CA ILE A 1044 18.08 -7.26 15.32
C ILE A 1044 18.35 -5.93 14.61
N GLU A 1045 18.10 -4.79 15.26
CA GLU A 1045 18.46 -3.46 14.71
C GLU A 1045 19.97 -3.32 14.51
N ASN A 1046 20.78 -3.67 15.52
CA ASN A 1046 22.23 -3.58 15.44
C ASN A 1046 22.83 -4.54 14.40
N ASP A 1047 22.27 -5.75 14.28
CA ASP A 1047 22.65 -6.74 13.26
C ASP A 1047 22.39 -6.25 11.83
N TRP A 1048 21.57 -5.21 11.66
CA TRP A 1048 21.22 -4.62 10.37
C TRP A 1048 22.15 -3.46 9.98
N GLU A 1049 22.69 -2.73 10.96
CA GLU A 1049 23.59 -1.58 10.76
C GLU A 1049 25.08 -1.97 10.64
N GLY A 1050 25.42 -3.24 10.89
CA GLY A 1050 26.77 -3.81 10.72
C GLY A 1050 27.04 -4.37 9.33
#